data_AF-A0A975I4Q0-F1
#
_entry.id   AF-A0A975I4Q0-F1
#
_cell.length_a   1.000
_cell.length_b   1.000
_cell.length_c   1.000
_cell.angle_alpha   90.00
_cell.angle_beta   90.00
_cell.angle_gamma   90.00
#
_symmetry.space_group_name_H-M   'P 1'
#
loop_
_entity.id
_entity.type
_entity.pdbx_description
1 polymer ?
#
loop_
_entity_poly.entity_id
_entity_poly.type
_entity_poly.pdbx_seq_one_letter_code
_entity_poly.pdbx_strand_id
1 'polypeptide(L)'
;MKNNSAIKNSGLGLLWVFGSLGISSFSPAQEEPAAEPRARVSAEIDREAKHLYDKAVELMEYKQYERGLAMLNTVVRDNQGTLLAHMAHMAMGRHFLEQRDTKEALGHFMLLTRLLAPVPGEKQSAEVEELYHESLFQAGFSQYQAGQYAAGFPLFRQLTEVAGRTKWANMAYFYIGMSHYNLKNWNKAIDSLSLVGTEVEDASGESGDELGRIEIGQRFYSKIEDADIPIMRKLNIPVTAEVKVSSGDSETITGVAVPGKPNEMLASAPTILGDPKPGDGVLQMVGGDTLTVTYIDESTLDGQKGIKRTGQVRAVSTGTVGFFLGDYSTPAYIAYPGQPQVVMLRDADLDKSPQAETLTLTVTSRYKVEAKEAAESDEMLDIFALEDEQKDVWKDRDSVTVQLTETGEGPQIRTGAFAGRIQLAPIADGVEPVATDNVLSCDELDELVVRYTDEVHLYGDEPRESEAKIKVSGSVNSGVTADQYVVFEELLKARKSSVEAEALVGLGDIYKDMGLDQRAAMRAKEALDKVDPIIVNRAKLPGDLVEAAFKLKWEGELLKDDFDAATATCLAFNRLYPESVLADQALMTLGRSLTDSGEYERAVEVYGRVLQLENPISGAEAQFRIGEALQKEAEEITEASDETNSKWGRAGLSKETALQNRMSASIQAYRKTYETYPESSFAAEALGRVVRHYVDTEDFAQAADLLESVFNDYPDAAFLDEMLMLWANVGFRMGDTETAKAKLQQLVFDYPSSGLVAEAQKKLAGLQAEAGTPANTEGTGE
;
A
#
# COMPACT_ATOMS: atom_id res chain seq x y z
N MET A 1 71.92 32.26 35.85
CA MET A 1 73.23 32.95 35.66
C MET A 1 73.25 33.57 34.26
N LYS A 2 73.99 34.68 34.07
CA LYS A 2 74.60 35.26 32.85
C LYS A 2 74.31 34.58 31.48
N ASN A 3 74.19 35.28 30.34
CA ASN A 3 74.24 36.71 30.00
C ASN A 3 73.72 36.92 28.56
N ASN A 4 73.26 38.14 28.25
CA ASN A 4 73.75 39.06 27.19
C ASN A 4 74.70 38.51 26.09
N SER A 5 74.74 39.02 24.84
CA SER A 5 73.97 40.07 24.12
C SER A 5 74.62 40.32 22.73
N ALA A 6 74.05 41.25 21.93
CA ALA A 6 74.57 41.87 20.69
C ALA A 6 74.32 41.07 19.38
N ILE A 7 73.51 41.50 18.40
CA ILE A 7 73.22 42.81 17.75
C ILE A 7 74.20 43.18 16.62
N LYS A 8 73.68 43.17 15.38
CA LYS A 8 73.71 44.27 14.38
C LYS A 8 72.82 43.89 13.17
N ASN A 9 71.76 44.66 12.92
CA ASN A 9 71.61 45.66 11.83
C ASN A 9 71.57 45.06 10.40
N SER A 10 70.71 45.51 9.47
CA SER A 10 69.51 46.39 9.54
C SER A 10 68.88 46.49 8.13
N GLY A 11 67.57 46.39 7.99
CA GLY A 11 66.87 46.63 6.71
C GLY A 11 65.36 46.38 6.76
N LEU A 12 64.55 47.44 6.67
CA LEU A 12 63.08 47.38 6.46
C LEU A 12 62.80 46.80 5.05
N GLY A 13 61.68 46.15 4.71
CA GLY A 13 60.37 45.85 5.33
C GLY A 13 59.46 45.27 4.19
N LEU A 14 58.21 44.82 4.31
CA LEU A 14 57.10 44.76 5.30
C LEU A 14 56.56 43.28 5.28
N LEU A 15 55.49 42.80 5.92
CA LEU A 15 54.44 43.33 6.82
C LEU A 15 54.18 42.26 7.92
N TRP A 16 53.54 42.63 9.04
CA TRP A 16 53.70 41.91 10.31
C TRP A 16 52.66 40.81 10.61
N VAL A 17 53.15 39.60 10.89
CA VAL A 17 52.47 38.60 11.74
C VAL A 17 52.76 38.94 13.20
N PHE A 18 51.73 39.17 14.02
CA PHE A 18 51.87 39.22 15.47
C PHE A 18 50.75 38.44 16.17
N GLY A 19 51.14 37.30 16.73
CA GLY A 19 50.51 36.80 17.95
C GLY A 19 51.47 37.05 19.11
N SER A 20 50.97 37.60 20.22
CA SER A 20 51.57 37.38 21.53
C SER A 20 50.62 37.74 22.68
N LEU A 21 50.21 36.70 23.42
CA LEU A 21 50.07 36.65 24.88
C LEU A 21 49.19 37.72 25.58
N GLY A 22 47.97 37.31 25.95
CA GLY A 22 47.06 38.03 26.84
C GLY A 22 46.47 37.13 27.91
N ILE A 23 47.00 37.29 29.12
CA ILE A 23 46.58 36.83 30.45
C ILE A 23 45.09 36.40 30.61
N SER A 24 44.94 35.24 31.26
CA SER A 24 43.74 34.64 31.87
C SER A 24 42.51 35.53 32.16
N SER A 25 41.35 35.10 31.65
CA SER A 25 40.03 35.31 32.26
C SER A 25 39.16 34.06 32.10
N PHE A 26 38.36 33.75 33.12
CA PHE A 26 37.44 32.60 33.13
C PHE A 26 36.31 32.75 32.09
N SER A 27 35.98 31.67 31.39
CA SER A 27 34.73 31.47 30.66
C SER A 27 34.41 29.96 30.63
N PRO A 28 33.15 29.54 30.37
CA PRO A 28 32.65 28.25 30.83
C PRO A 28 33.27 27.05 30.10
N ALA A 29 33.18 25.89 30.74
CA ALA A 29 33.47 24.62 30.09
C ALA A 29 32.59 24.50 28.84
N GLN A 30 33.22 24.26 27.69
CA GLN A 30 32.51 23.84 26.50
C GLN A 30 31.89 22.47 26.81
N GLU A 31 30.57 22.35 26.63
CA GLU A 31 29.95 21.04 26.49
C GLU A 31 30.65 20.34 25.32
N GLU A 32 31.12 19.10 25.55
CA GLU A 32 31.48 18.22 24.44
C GLU A 32 30.24 18.08 23.55
N PRO A 33 30.36 18.19 22.22
CA PRO A 33 29.21 17.96 21.34
C PRO A 33 28.68 16.56 21.63
N ALA A 34 27.41 16.47 21.99
CA ALA A 34 26.74 15.20 22.26
C ALA A 34 26.99 14.26 21.08
N ALA A 35 27.53 13.07 21.37
CA ALA A 35 27.89 12.12 20.33
C ALA A 35 26.67 11.82 19.47
N GLU A 36 26.77 12.12 18.18
CA GLU A 36 25.74 11.81 17.18
C GLU A 36 25.36 10.32 17.29
N PRO A 37 24.07 9.96 17.13
CA PRO A 37 23.67 8.57 17.12
C PRO A 37 24.43 7.87 15.99
N ARG A 38 25.21 6.83 16.34
CA ARG A 38 26.08 6.15 15.39
C ARG A 38 25.25 5.56 14.25
N ALA A 39 25.34 6.17 13.07
CA ALA A 39 24.93 5.54 11.83
C ALA A 39 25.66 4.19 11.72
N ARG A 40 24.93 3.08 11.84
CA ARG A 40 25.46 1.76 11.54
C ARG A 40 25.50 1.63 10.02
N VAL A 41 26.71 1.53 9.49
CA VAL A 41 26.96 1.29 8.06
C VAL A 41 26.34 -0.05 7.65
N SER A 42 25.80 -0.08 6.45
CA SER A 42 25.05 -1.17 5.84
C SER A 42 25.89 -2.38 5.41
N ALA A 43 25.18 -3.42 4.95
CA ALA A 43 25.62 -4.44 3.99
C ALA A 43 26.22 -5.77 4.50
N GLU A 44 25.91 -6.22 5.72
CA GLU A 44 25.69 -7.64 5.97
C GLU A 44 24.29 -7.83 6.53
N ILE A 45 23.42 -8.54 5.79
CA ILE A 45 22.20 -9.08 6.37
C ILE A 45 22.65 -10.09 7.41
N ASP A 46 22.29 -9.88 8.68
CA ASP A 46 22.60 -10.82 9.74
C ASP A 46 22.05 -12.20 9.35
N ARG A 47 22.96 -13.14 9.07
CA ARG A 47 22.62 -14.44 8.45
C ARG A 47 21.71 -15.24 9.38
N GLU A 48 21.89 -15.08 10.70
CA GLU A 48 21.05 -15.70 11.72
C GLU A 48 19.63 -15.13 11.69
N ALA A 49 19.51 -13.80 11.60
CA ALA A 49 18.22 -13.12 11.50
C ALA A 49 17.47 -13.47 10.21
N LYS A 50 18.17 -13.53 9.05
CA LYS A 50 17.55 -13.93 7.78
C LYS A 50 17.06 -15.37 7.84
N HIS A 51 17.85 -16.30 8.35
CA HIS A 51 17.42 -17.69 8.55
C HIS A 51 16.20 -17.78 9.48
N LEU A 52 16.14 -16.95 10.53
CA LEU A 52 14.99 -16.87 11.43
C LEU A 52 13.74 -16.35 10.71
N TYR A 53 13.87 -15.34 9.84
CA TYR A 53 12.79 -14.85 8.96
C TYR A 53 12.33 -15.91 7.97
N ASP A 54 13.25 -16.55 7.24
CA ASP A 54 12.92 -17.57 6.22
C ASP A 54 12.16 -18.75 6.87
N LYS A 55 12.63 -19.21 8.05
CA LYS A 55 11.95 -20.24 8.86
C LYS A 55 10.59 -19.77 9.40
N ALA A 56 10.46 -18.51 9.76
CA ALA A 56 9.19 -17.94 10.20
C ALA A 56 8.16 -17.98 9.06
N VAL A 57 8.55 -17.58 7.84
CA VAL A 57 7.71 -17.66 6.64
C VAL A 57 7.34 -19.11 6.33
N GLU A 58 8.29 -20.06 6.38
CA GLU A 58 8.00 -21.49 6.18
C GLU A 58 6.94 -22.01 7.19
N LEU A 59 7.00 -21.58 8.45
CA LEU A 59 6.00 -21.92 9.46
C LEU A 59 4.62 -21.30 9.18
N MET A 60 4.56 -20.10 8.59
CA MET A 60 3.29 -19.51 8.13
C MET A 60 2.67 -20.34 6.99
N GLU A 61 3.49 -20.81 6.04
CA GLU A 61 3.04 -21.71 4.96
C GLU A 61 2.53 -23.05 5.49
N TYR A 62 3.19 -23.63 6.50
CA TYR A 62 2.69 -24.82 7.21
C TYR A 62 1.48 -24.55 8.13
N LYS A 63 0.93 -23.33 8.11
CA LYS A 63 -0.21 -22.89 8.94
C LYS A 63 0.05 -22.95 10.45
N GLN A 64 1.32 -22.96 10.87
CA GLN A 64 1.74 -22.86 12.27
C GLN A 64 1.83 -21.38 12.69
N TYR A 65 0.75 -20.63 12.48
CA TYR A 65 0.72 -19.17 12.53
C TYR A 65 1.25 -18.59 13.86
N GLU A 66 0.89 -19.16 15.01
CA GLU A 66 1.41 -18.70 16.32
C GLU A 66 2.95 -18.76 16.40
N ARG A 67 3.56 -19.82 15.84
CA ARG A 67 5.02 -20.00 15.86
C ARG A 67 5.69 -19.08 14.84
N GLY A 68 5.13 -18.97 13.64
CA GLY A 68 5.64 -18.06 12.60
C GLY A 68 5.57 -16.59 13.03
N LEU A 69 4.43 -16.13 13.54
CA LEU A 69 4.28 -14.77 14.08
C LEU A 69 5.22 -14.49 15.26
N ALA A 70 5.39 -15.44 16.19
CA ALA A 70 6.35 -15.27 17.28
C ALA A 70 7.79 -15.11 16.76
N MET A 71 8.18 -15.83 15.71
CA MET A 71 9.48 -15.67 15.06
C MET A 71 9.59 -14.34 14.31
N LEU A 72 8.59 -13.93 13.52
CA LEU A 72 8.58 -12.63 12.84
C LEU A 72 8.71 -11.46 13.82
N ASN A 73 8.01 -11.52 14.96
CA ASN A 73 8.14 -10.52 16.04
C ASN A 73 9.57 -10.48 16.63
N THR A 74 10.27 -11.62 16.76
CA THR A 74 11.69 -11.60 17.15
C THR A 74 12.60 -11.00 16.09
N VAL A 75 12.34 -11.24 14.79
CA VAL A 75 13.08 -10.59 13.69
C VAL A 75 12.96 -9.07 13.78
N VAL A 76 11.72 -8.56 13.88
CA VAL A 76 11.45 -7.11 14.01
C VAL A 76 12.18 -6.54 15.23
N ARG A 77 11.97 -7.11 16.41
CA ARG A 77 12.54 -6.60 17.67
C ARG A 77 14.07 -6.51 17.64
N ASP A 78 14.74 -7.51 17.08
CA ASP A 78 16.19 -7.60 17.13
C ASP A 78 16.89 -6.87 15.96
N ASN A 79 16.12 -6.51 14.90
CA ASN A 79 16.65 -5.91 13.66
C ASN A 79 15.91 -4.62 13.24
N GLN A 80 15.42 -3.83 14.20
CA GLN A 80 14.71 -2.55 13.98
C GLN A 80 15.46 -1.64 12.99
N GLY A 81 14.71 -0.97 12.10
CA GLY A 81 15.21 -0.11 11.03
C GLY A 81 15.94 -0.82 9.88
N THR A 82 15.99 -2.15 9.85
CA THR A 82 16.57 -2.91 8.72
C THR A 82 15.51 -3.35 7.71
N LEU A 83 15.93 -3.56 6.46
CA LEU A 83 15.08 -4.14 5.41
C LEU A 83 14.42 -5.46 5.85
N LEU A 84 15.11 -6.27 6.67
CA LEU A 84 14.58 -7.55 7.15
C LEU A 84 13.42 -7.37 8.16
N ALA A 85 13.49 -6.37 9.05
CA ALA A 85 12.36 -6.01 9.90
C ALA A 85 11.18 -5.46 9.07
N HIS A 86 11.47 -4.68 8.03
CA HIS A 86 10.44 -4.19 7.11
C HIS A 86 9.74 -5.34 6.35
N MET A 87 10.50 -6.34 5.88
CA MET A 87 9.97 -7.57 5.28
C MET A 87 9.15 -8.40 6.28
N ALA A 88 9.59 -8.49 7.54
CA ALA A 88 8.84 -9.17 8.60
C ALA A 88 7.49 -8.48 8.90
N HIS A 89 7.46 -7.14 8.97
CA HIS A 89 6.21 -6.38 9.05
C HIS A 89 5.30 -6.60 7.84
N MET A 90 5.85 -6.66 6.62
CA MET A 90 5.06 -6.95 5.41
C MET A 90 4.44 -8.35 5.48
N ALA A 91 5.21 -9.36 5.90
CA ALA A 91 4.71 -10.73 6.07
C ALA A 91 3.59 -10.83 7.13
N MET A 92 3.73 -10.15 8.27
CA MET A 92 2.68 -10.08 9.30
C MET A 92 1.43 -9.36 8.80
N GLY A 93 1.58 -8.21 8.12
CA GLY A 93 0.48 -7.47 7.53
C GLY A 93 -0.32 -8.30 6.52
N ARG A 94 0.36 -9.02 5.60
CA ARG A 94 -0.29 -9.92 4.65
C ARG A 94 -1.08 -11.03 5.35
N HIS A 95 -0.52 -11.61 6.41
CA HIS A 95 -1.22 -12.65 7.18
C HIS A 95 -2.50 -12.14 7.88
N PHE A 96 -2.47 -10.97 8.52
CA PHE A 96 -3.67 -10.38 9.12
C PHE A 96 -4.73 -10.04 8.06
N LEU A 97 -4.29 -9.59 6.87
CA LEU A 97 -5.18 -9.32 5.74
C LEU A 97 -5.86 -10.60 5.23
N GLU A 98 -5.15 -11.73 5.15
CA GLU A 98 -5.73 -13.05 4.83
C GLU A 98 -6.77 -13.50 5.88
N GLN A 99 -6.52 -13.22 7.16
CA GLN A 99 -7.50 -13.47 8.24
C GLN A 99 -8.70 -12.50 8.21
N ARG A 100 -8.68 -11.47 7.35
CA ARG A 100 -9.60 -10.33 7.32
C ARG A 100 -9.53 -9.41 8.54
N ASP A 101 -8.48 -9.48 9.34
CA ASP A 101 -8.18 -8.46 10.34
C ASP A 101 -7.53 -7.25 9.67
N THR A 102 -8.38 -6.50 8.98
CA THR A 102 -7.98 -5.29 8.22
C THR A 102 -7.42 -4.19 9.11
N LYS A 103 -7.69 -4.20 10.42
CA LYS A 103 -7.22 -3.16 11.36
C LYS A 103 -5.75 -3.37 11.70
N GLU A 104 -5.37 -4.57 12.12
CA GLU A 104 -3.97 -4.87 12.45
C GLU A 104 -3.10 -4.94 11.19
N ALA A 105 -3.64 -5.45 10.07
CA ALA A 105 -2.98 -5.40 8.76
C ALA A 105 -2.65 -3.96 8.34
N LEU A 106 -3.64 -3.05 8.41
CA LEU A 106 -3.43 -1.62 8.08
C LEU A 106 -2.38 -0.98 8.98
N GLY A 107 -2.30 -1.34 10.27
CA GLY A 107 -1.29 -0.85 11.19
C GLY A 107 0.15 -1.15 10.72
N HIS A 108 0.41 -2.39 10.30
CA HIS A 108 1.71 -2.77 9.75
C HIS A 108 2.04 -2.08 8.42
N PHE A 109 1.09 -2.00 7.48
CA PHE A 109 1.35 -1.34 6.21
C PHE A 109 1.54 0.17 6.37
N MET A 110 0.75 0.84 7.24
CA MET A 110 0.91 2.26 7.56
C MET A 110 2.22 2.59 8.31
N LEU A 111 2.81 1.62 9.02
CA LEU A 111 4.16 1.78 9.56
C LEU A 111 5.19 1.76 8.44
N LEU A 112 5.08 0.81 7.50
CA LEU A 112 6.00 0.68 6.37
C LEU A 112 5.97 1.89 5.42
N THR A 113 4.79 2.45 5.12
CA THR A 113 4.69 3.67 4.30
C THR A 113 5.36 4.89 4.94
N ARG A 114 5.59 4.88 6.26
CA ARG A 114 6.35 5.91 6.99
C ARG A 114 7.84 5.64 6.96
N LEU A 115 8.25 4.43 7.34
CA LEU A 115 9.66 4.03 7.45
C LEU A 115 10.38 3.99 6.10
N LEU A 116 9.66 3.68 5.02
CA LEU A 116 10.19 3.55 3.67
C LEU A 116 9.97 4.80 2.80
N ALA A 117 9.41 5.89 3.35
CA ALA A 117 9.10 7.10 2.60
C ALA A 117 10.37 7.69 1.94
N PRO A 118 10.31 8.08 0.64
CA PRO A 118 11.48 8.58 -0.07
C PRO A 118 11.96 9.93 0.48
N VAL A 119 13.21 10.01 0.92
CA VAL A 119 13.82 11.23 1.44
C VAL A 119 14.33 12.10 0.27
N PRO A 120 13.92 13.38 0.16
CA PRO A 120 14.33 14.24 -0.95
C PRO A 120 15.85 14.39 -1.07
N GLY A 121 16.42 13.83 -2.15
CA GLY A 121 17.85 13.91 -2.47
C GLY A 121 18.65 12.64 -2.18
N GLU A 122 18.06 11.64 -1.53
CA GLU A 122 18.66 10.31 -1.35
C GLU A 122 18.09 9.32 -2.38
N LYS A 123 18.94 8.40 -2.87
CA LYS A 123 18.49 7.29 -3.71
C LYS A 123 18.29 6.05 -2.86
N GLN A 124 17.10 5.48 -2.89
CA GLN A 124 16.79 4.21 -2.24
C GLN A 124 17.30 3.04 -3.11
N SER A 125 17.31 1.82 -2.56
CA SER A 125 17.53 0.62 -3.35
C SER A 125 16.23 0.18 -4.02
N ALA A 126 16.30 -0.49 -5.17
CA ALA A 126 15.12 -1.00 -5.87
C ALA A 126 14.23 -1.90 -4.98
N GLU A 127 14.85 -2.67 -4.08
CA GLU A 127 14.16 -3.49 -3.08
C GLU A 127 13.34 -2.65 -2.08
N VAL A 128 13.87 -1.50 -1.66
CA VAL A 128 13.18 -0.56 -0.76
C VAL A 128 12.06 0.19 -1.48
N GLU A 129 12.31 0.63 -2.73
CA GLU A 129 11.31 1.28 -3.58
C GLU A 129 10.13 0.33 -3.88
N GLU A 130 10.40 -0.93 -4.25
CA GLU A 130 9.33 -1.92 -4.45
C GLU A 130 8.55 -2.21 -3.16
N LEU A 131 9.23 -2.36 -2.02
CA LEU A 131 8.57 -2.60 -0.73
C LEU A 131 7.73 -1.40 -0.28
N TYR A 132 8.17 -0.16 -0.58
CA TYR A 132 7.40 1.05 -0.35
C TYR A 132 6.12 1.06 -1.21
N HIS A 133 6.24 0.78 -2.52
CA HIS A 133 5.10 0.71 -3.43
C HIS A 133 4.11 -0.40 -3.05
N GLU A 134 4.59 -1.59 -2.65
CA GLU A 134 3.74 -2.64 -2.08
C GLU A 134 3.04 -2.14 -0.80
N SER A 135 3.74 -1.46 0.11
CA SER A 135 3.16 -1.00 1.38
C SER A 135 2.03 0.02 1.19
N LEU A 136 2.18 0.97 0.26
CA LEU A 136 1.12 1.92 -0.11
C LEU A 136 -0.09 1.18 -0.68
N PHE A 137 0.16 0.25 -1.59
CA PHE A 137 -0.90 -0.55 -2.21
C PHE A 137 -1.68 -1.37 -1.17
N GLN A 138 -0.97 -2.12 -0.32
CA GLN A 138 -1.58 -2.99 0.69
C GLN A 138 -2.30 -2.19 1.77
N ALA A 139 -1.82 -1.00 2.15
CA ALA A 139 -2.53 -0.11 3.06
C ALA A 139 -3.88 0.35 2.46
N GLY A 140 -3.88 0.85 1.21
CA GLY A 140 -5.11 1.24 0.51
C GLY A 140 -6.07 0.07 0.30
N PHE A 141 -5.54 -1.10 -0.05
CA PHE A 141 -6.32 -2.31 -0.25
C PHE A 141 -6.91 -2.86 1.06
N SER A 142 -6.23 -2.72 2.19
CA SER A 142 -6.77 -3.07 3.51
C SER A 142 -8.01 -2.24 3.85
N GLN A 143 -8.00 -0.95 3.52
CA GLN A 143 -9.16 -0.06 3.70
C GLN A 143 -10.29 -0.35 2.70
N TYR A 144 -9.95 -0.72 1.46
CA TYR A 144 -10.92 -1.23 0.48
C TYR A 144 -11.63 -2.49 1.00
N GLN A 145 -10.88 -3.47 1.55
CA GLN A 145 -11.45 -4.67 2.16
C GLN A 145 -12.32 -4.36 3.40
N ALA A 146 -11.95 -3.36 4.19
CA ALA A 146 -12.75 -2.87 5.31
C ALA A 146 -14.05 -2.14 4.88
N GLY A 147 -14.27 -1.94 3.57
CA GLY A 147 -15.39 -1.17 3.02
C GLY A 147 -15.22 0.34 3.16
N GLN A 148 -14.06 0.82 3.61
CA GLN A 148 -13.73 2.23 3.82
C GLN A 148 -13.15 2.86 2.54
N TYR A 149 -13.89 2.73 1.43
CA TYR A 149 -13.43 3.13 0.08
C TYR A 149 -12.85 4.55 0.01
N ALA A 150 -13.48 5.51 0.71
CA ALA A 150 -13.04 6.90 0.70
C ALA A 150 -11.72 7.15 1.45
N ALA A 151 -11.38 6.31 2.44
CA ALA A 151 -10.14 6.44 3.18
C ALA A 151 -8.92 6.02 2.34
N GLY A 152 -9.10 5.08 1.41
CA GLY A 152 -8.03 4.50 0.61
C GLY A 152 -7.55 5.36 -0.56
N PHE A 153 -8.33 6.37 -0.98
CA PHE A 153 -7.98 7.21 -2.13
C PHE A 153 -6.62 7.93 -2.02
N PRO A 154 -6.23 8.55 -0.88
CA PRO A 154 -4.93 9.20 -0.76
C PRO A 154 -3.77 8.21 -0.92
N LEU A 155 -3.87 7.01 -0.32
CA LEU A 155 -2.83 5.98 -0.40
C LEU A 155 -2.64 5.47 -1.84
N PHE A 156 -3.74 5.24 -2.57
CA PHE A 156 -3.66 4.85 -3.98
C PHE A 156 -3.18 5.99 -4.89
N ARG A 157 -3.48 7.25 -4.57
CA ARG A 157 -3.02 8.42 -5.34
C ARG A 157 -1.53 8.69 -5.15
N GLN A 158 -1.07 8.69 -3.90
CA GLN A 158 0.34 8.78 -3.55
C GLN A 158 1.15 7.69 -4.29
N LEU A 159 0.58 6.50 -4.42
CA LEU A 159 1.15 5.42 -5.23
C LEU A 159 1.15 5.70 -6.74
N THR A 160 0.09 6.27 -7.33
CA THR A 160 0.09 6.68 -8.75
C THR A 160 1.02 7.86 -9.03
N GLU A 161 1.24 8.76 -8.07
CA GLU A 161 2.12 9.92 -8.21
C GLU A 161 3.60 9.54 -8.09
N VAL A 162 3.96 8.69 -7.12
CA VAL A 162 5.34 8.21 -6.97
C VAL A 162 5.69 7.14 -8.02
N ALA A 163 4.73 6.25 -8.35
CA ALA A 163 5.00 5.01 -9.05
C ALA A 163 4.11 4.76 -10.29
N GLY A 164 3.60 5.81 -10.94
CA GLY A 164 2.59 5.74 -12.03
C GLY A 164 2.86 4.69 -13.12
N ARG A 165 4.13 4.47 -13.48
CA ARG A 165 4.52 3.50 -14.52
C ARG A 165 4.67 2.05 -14.04
N THR A 166 4.38 1.74 -12.78
CA THR A 166 4.58 0.40 -12.20
C THR A 166 3.33 -0.48 -12.22
N LYS A 167 3.51 -1.79 -12.00
CA LYS A 167 2.42 -2.73 -11.72
C LYS A 167 1.48 -2.24 -10.59
N TRP A 168 2.04 -1.59 -9.58
CA TRP A 168 1.32 -1.12 -8.41
C TRP A 168 0.39 0.06 -8.72
N ALA A 169 0.80 0.99 -9.58
CA ALA A 169 -0.07 2.09 -10.03
C ALA A 169 -1.23 1.61 -10.90
N ASN A 170 -1.00 0.64 -11.81
CA ASN A 170 -2.08 0.01 -12.57
C ASN A 170 -3.12 -0.67 -11.65
N MET A 171 -2.67 -1.34 -10.59
CA MET A 171 -3.56 -1.87 -9.55
C MET A 171 -4.26 -0.73 -8.78
N ALA A 172 -3.55 0.35 -8.44
CA ALA A 172 -4.11 1.51 -7.74
C ALA A 172 -5.27 2.16 -8.53
N TYR A 173 -5.09 2.46 -9.83
CA TYR A 173 -6.18 2.99 -10.68
C TYR A 173 -7.40 2.05 -10.69
N PHE A 174 -7.18 0.74 -10.74
CA PHE A 174 -8.27 -0.24 -10.68
C PHE A 174 -9.03 -0.16 -9.35
N TYR A 175 -8.35 -0.12 -8.21
CA TYR A 175 -9.00 -0.02 -6.91
C TYR A 175 -9.59 1.37 -6.60
N ILE A 176 -9.04 2.46 -7.15
CA ILE A 176 -9.69 3.79 -7.17
C ILE A 176 -11.01 3.71 -7.95
N GLY A 177 -10.97 3.15 -9.16
CA GLY A 177 -12.17 2.99 -10.00
C GLY A 177 -13.24 2.10 -9.37
N MET A 178 -12.85 0.98 -8.77
CA MET A 178 -13.75 0.09 -8.02
C MET A 178 -14.28 0.74 -6.73
N SER A 179 -13.49 1.61 -6.09
CA SER A 179 -13.94 2.39 -4.93
C SER A 179 -15.04 3.39 -5.33
N HIS A 180 -14.85 4.14 -6.42
CA HIS A 180 -15.89 5.02 -6.96
C HIS A 180 -17.13 4.25 -7.45
N TYR A 181 -16.94 3.07 -8.05
CA TYR A 181 -18.04 2.18 -8.43
C TYR A 181 -18.89 1.76 -7.21
N ASN A 182 -18.25 1.35 -6.12
CA ASN A 182 -18.91 0.98 -4.87
C ASN A 182 -19.63 2.17 -4.20
N LEU A 183 -19.07 3.38 -4.32
CA LEU A 183 -19.69 4.64 -3.90
C LEU A 183 -20.79 5.15 -4.86
N LYS A 184 -20.98 4.50 -6.02
CA LYS A 184 -21.92 4.85 -7.10
C LYS A 184 -21.59 6.17 -7.83
N ASN A 185 -20.33 6.61 -7.77
CA ASN A 185 -19.81 7.75 -8.50
C ASN A 185 -19.39 7.31 -9.92
N TRP A 186 -20.38 6.96 -10.75
CA TRP A 186 -20.15 6.23 -12.02
C TRP A 186 -19.19 6.93 -12.99
N ASN A 187 -19.24 8.26 -13.08
CA ASN A 187 -18.37 9.04 -13.97
C ASN A 187 -16.90 8.91 -13.53
N LYS A 188 -16.60 9.21 -12.26
CA LYS A 188 -15.27 9.03 -11.66
C LYS A 188 -14.75 7.59 -11.73
N ALA A 189 -15.65 6.62 -11.60
CA ALA A 189 -15.31 5.21 -11.76
C ALA A 189 -14.87 4.90 -13.20
N ILE A 190 -15.58 5.41 -14.21
CA ILE A 190 -15.21 5.27 -15.63
C ILE A 190 -13.86 5.95 -15.89
N ASP A 191 -13.66 7.17 -15.42
CA ASP A 191 -12.42 7.93 -15.61
C ASP A 191 -11.22 7.15 -15.05
N SER A 192 -11.31 6.66 -13.81
CA SER A 192 -10.24 5.91 -13.15
C SER A 192 -10.00 4.54 -13.78
N LEU A 193 -11.06 3.79 -14.11
CA LEU A 193 -10.94 2.49 -14.78
C LEU A 193 -10.41 2.61 -16.22
N SER A 194 -10.56 3.77 -16.87
CA SER A 194 -10.02 4.00 -18.22
C SER A 194 -8.49 4.13 -18.27
N LEU A 195 -7.85 4.39 -17.12
CA LEU A 195 -6.38 4.49 -16.99
C LEU A 195 -5.71 3.13 -16.74
N VAL A 196 -6.48 2.11 -16.32
CA VAL A 196 -5.96 0.78 -16.00
C VAL A 196 -5.37 0.11 -17.25
N GLY A 197 -4.07 -0.22 -17.21
CA GLY A 197 -3.34 -0.80 -18.32
C GLY A 197 -2.92 0.21 -19.39
N THR A 198 -3.05 1.52 -19.16
CA THR A 198 -2.59 2.57 -20.09
C THR A 198 -1.16 3.03 -19.82
N GLU A 199 -0.62 2.75 -18.63
CA GLU A 199 0.77 3.06 -18.27
C GLU A 199 1.58 1.76 -18.24
N VAL A 200 2.41 1.57 -19.28
CA VAL A 200 3.44 0.54 -19.37
C VAL A 200 4.79 1.20 -19.11
N GLU A 201 5.75 0.48 -18.53
CA GLU A 201 7.12 0.99 -18.38
C GLU A 201 7.70 1.38 -19.76
N ASP A 202 8.30 2.56 -19.85
CA ASP A 202 9.06 2.92 -21.05
C ASP A 202 10.21 1.91 -21.17
N ALA A 203 10.24 1.11 -22.25
CA ALA A 203 11.33 0.21 -22.64
C ALA A 203 12.58 0.99 -23.08
N SER A 204 13.06 1.87 -22.20
CA SER A 204 14.20 2.78 -22.37
C SER A 204 15.36 2.45 -21.40
N GLY A 205 15.24 1.33 -20.68
CA GLY A 205 16.28 0.72 -19.86
C GLY A 205 16.82 -0.56 -20.51
N GLU A 206 18.01 -0.44 -21.10
CA GLU A 206 19.00 -1.51 -21.35
C GLU A 206 18.69 -2.62 -22.39
N SER A 207 17.45 -3.01 -22.68
CA SER A 207 17.15 -3.91 -23.83
C SER A 207 17.06 -3.12 -25.15
N GLY A 208 18.01 -3.33 -26.06
CA GLY A 208 18.17 -2.57 -27.31
C GLY A 208 17.16 -2.86 -28.43
N ASP A 209 15.91 -3.15 -28.10
CA ASP A 209 14.82 -3.38 -29.06
C ASP A 209 13.95 -2.11 -29.14
N GLU A 210 13.97 -1.39 -30.28
CA GLU A 210 13.26 -0.11 -30.46
C GLU A 210 11.73 -0.25 -30.54
N LEU A 211 11.20 -1.45 -30.29
CA LEU A 211 9.82 -1.86 -30.49
C LEU A 211 9.14 -2.19 -29.15
N GLY A 212 8.01 -1.53 -28.88
CA GLY A 212 7.17 -1.90 -27.72
C GLY A 212 6.61 -3.33 -27.86
N ARG A 213 6.26 -3.96 -26.74
CA ARG A 213 5.77 -5.36 -26.71
C ARG A 213 4.31 -5.44 -26.30
N ILE A 214 3.59 -6.41 -26.82
CA ILE A 214 2.20 -6.72 -26.44
C ILE A 214 2.03 -8.22 -26.18
N GLU A 215 1.22 -8.56 -25.18
CA GLU A 215 0.90 -9.94 -24.82
C GLU A 215 -0.24 -10.49 -25.69
N ILE A 216 -0.03 -11.64 -26.34
CA ILE A 216 -1.05 -12.26 -27.20
C ILE A 216 -2.28 -12.69 -26.37
N GLY A 217 -3.47 -12.40 -26.89
CA GLY A 217 -4.75 -12.68 -26.22
C GLY A 217 -5.21 -11.57 -25.26
N GLN A 218 -4.36 -10.57 -24.97
CA GLN A 218 -4.80 -9.34 -24.32
C GLN A 218 -5.45 -8.38 -25.33
N ARG A 219 -6.20 -7.39 -24.84
CA ARG A 219 -6.75 -6.35 -25.71
C ARG A 219 -5.63 -5.41 -26.14
N PHE A 220 -5.46 -5.22 -27.45
CA PHE A 220 -4.54 -4.24 -28.00
C PHE A 220 -5.10 -2.83 -27.85
N TYR A 221 -4.27 -1.90 -27.39
CA TYR A 221 -4.58 -0.48 -27.25
C TYR A 221 -3.56 0.36 -28.02
N SER A 222 -4.03 1.42 -28.67
CA SER A 222 -3.22 2.40 -29.37
C SER A 222 -3.63 3.80 -28.95
N LYS A 223 -2.67 4.56 -28.41
CA LYS A 223 -2.83 5.99 -28.08
C LYS A 223 -2.59 6.81 -29.35
N ILE A 224 -3.60 7.59 -29.75
CA ILE A 224 -3.48 8.58 -30.82
C ILE A 224 -3.50 9.96 -30.15
N GLU A 225 -2.42 10.71 -30.30
CA GLU A 225 -2.29 12.08 -29.78
C GLU A 225 -2.16 13.06 -30.95
N ASP A 226 -3.11 13.98 -31.06
CA ASP A 226 -3.24 14.90 -32.17
C ASP A 226 -3.99 16.16 -31.72
N ALA A 227 -3.45 17.33 -32.08
CA ALA A 227 -4.01 18.63 -31.73
C ALA A 227 -5.36 18.93 -32.44
N ASP A 228 -5.69 18.22 -33.53
CA ASP A 228 -6.94 18.40 -34.27
C ASP A 228 -8.11 17.57 -33.69
N ILE A 229 -7.85 16.64 -32.75
CA ILE A 229 -8.88 15.81 -32.09
C ILE A 229 -10.06 16.62 -31.52
N PRO A 230 -9.87 17.75 -30.79
CA PRO A 230 -10.97 18.59 -30.32
C PRO A 230 -11.87 19.15 -31.44
N ILE A 231 -11.32 19.37 -32.64
CA ILE A 231 -12.05 19.86 -33.81
C ILE A 231 -12.78 18.71 -34.49
N MET A 232 -12.11 17.58 -34.71
CA MET A 232 -12.71 16.36 -35.27
C MET A 232 -13.90 15.88 -34.44
N ARG A 233 -13.80 15.90 -33.09
CA ARG A 233 -14.90 15.61 -32.16
C ARG A 233 -16.09 16.56 -32.37
N LYS A 234 -15.87 17.87 -32.50
CA LYS A 234 -16.95 18.87 -32.75
C LYS A 234 -17.62 18.70 -34.12
N LEU A 235 -16.90 18.18 -35.10
CA LEU A 235 -17.41 17.90 -36.45
C LEU A 235 -17.98 16.48 -36.59
N ASN A 236 -17.96 15.67 -35.52
CA ASN A 236 -18.39 14.27 -35.51
C ASN A 236 -17.67 13.40 -36.57
N ILE A 237 -16.38 13.67 -36.78
CA ILE A 237 -15.49 12.89 -37.66
C ILE A 237 -14.82 11.81 -36.80
N PRO A 238 -14.94 10.51 -37.14
CA PRO A 238 -14.30 9.44 -36.39
C PRO A 238 -12.80 9.41 -36.65
N VAL A 239 -12.01 9.38 -35.58
CA VAL A 239 -10.55 9.18 -35.65
C VAL A 239 -10.29 7.67 -35.74
N THR A 240 -9.64 7.21 -36.81
CA THR A 240 -9.35 5.79 -37.04
C THR A 240 -7.87 5.56 -37.32
N ALA A 241 -7.40 4.35 -37.02
CA ALA A 241 -6.09 3.86 -37.40
C ALA A 241 -6.19 2.46 -38.01
N GLU A 242 -5.32 2.16 -38.97
CA GLU A 242 -5.18 0.83 -39.58
C GLU A 242 -4.09 0.07 -38.80
N VAL A 243 -4.40 -1.12 -38.30
CA VAL A 243 -3.44 -2.02 -37.65
C VAL A 243 -3.24 -3.23 -38.53
N LYS A 244 -1.98 -3.53 -38.86
CA LYS A 244 -1.63 -4.67 -39.70
C LYS A 244 -0.64 -5.59 -39.01
N VAL A 245 -0.92 -6.89 -39.02
CA VAL A 245 -0.08 -7.95 -38.46
C VAL A 245 0.83 -8.55 -39.55
N SER A 246 2.06 -8.94 -39.21
CA SER A 246 3.00 -9.54 -40.17
C SER A 246 2.52 -10.87 -40.78
N SER A 247 1.80 -11.69 -40.02
CA SER A 247 1.13 -12.92 -40.48
C SER A 247 0.05 -12.68 -41.55
N GLY A 248 -0.38 -11.44 -41.74
CA GLY A 248 -1.23 -11.01 -42.85
C GLY A 248 -2.60 -10.46 -42.45
N ASP A 249 -2.92 -10.45 -41.16
CA ASP A 249 -4.17 -9.87 -40.66
C ASP A 249 -4.17 -8.33 -40.71
N SER A 250 -5.35 -7.71 -40.79
CA SER A 250 -5.47 -6.25 -40.83
C SER A 250 -6.84 -5.74 -40.38
N GLU A 251 -6.84 -4.83 -39.41
CA GLU A 251 -8.04 -4.26 -38.80
C GLU A 251 -8.05 -2.73 -38.79
N THR A 252 -9.25 -2.14 -38.82
CA THR A 252 -9.43 -0.70 -38.64
C THR A 252 -9.99 -0.41 -37.26
N ILE A 253 -9.17 0.18 -36.39
CA ILE A 253 -9.57 0.54 -35.02
C ILE A 253 -10.06 1.98 -34.97
N THR A 254 -11.15 2.20 -34.24
CA THR A 254 -11.73 3.54 -34.01
C THR A 254 -11.33 4.03 -32.62
N GLY A 255 -10.86 5.26 -32.53
CA GLY A 255 -10.52 5.92 -31.27
C GLY A 255 -11.75 6.29 -30.45
N VAL A 256 -11.64 6.15 -29.14
CA VAL A 256 -12.58 6.68 -28.14
C VAL A 256 -11.90 7.85 -27.41
N ALA A 257 -12.68 8.85 -26.99
CA ALA A 257 -12.16 10.00 -26.26
C ALA A 257 -11.63 9.61 -24.86
N VAL A 258 -10.43 10.07 -24.51
CA VAL A 258 -9.89 9.96 -23.15
C VAL A 258 -10.43 11.13 -22.30
N PRO A 259 -11.05 10.87 -21.13
CA PRO A 259 -11.45 11.91 -20.18
C PRO A 259 -10.25 12.73 -19.68
N GLY A 260 -10.47 14.01 -19.34
CA GLY A 260 -9.40 14.93 -18.90
C GLY A 260 -8.37 15.33 -19.96
N LYS A 261 -8.20 14.56 -21.05
CA LYS A 261 -7.18 14.77 -22.08
C LYS A 261 -7.80 15.13 -23.43
N PRO A 262 -7.91 16.43 -23.77
CA PRO A 262 -8.68 16.87 -24.95
C PRO A 262 -8.05 16.46 -26.29
N ASN A 263 -6.73 16.29 -26.34
CA ASN A 263 -5.95 16.03 -27.54
C ASN A 263 -5.59 14.54 -27.72
N GLU A 264 -6.18 13.64 -26.93
CA GLU A 264 -5.85 12.22 -26.93
C GLU A 264 -7.07 11.35 -27.21
N MET A 265 -6.89 10.27 -27.98
CA MET A 265 -7.89 9.23 -28.18
C MET A 265 -7.25 7.84 -28.06
N LEU A 266 -8.00 6.90 -27.48
CA LEU A 266 -7.57 5.53 -27.28
C LEU A 266 -8.36 4.62 -28.23
N ALA A 267 -7.68 4.02 -29.20
CA ALA A 267 -8.26 3.04 -30.11
C ALA A 267 -7.91 1.63 -29.61
N SER A 268 -8.81 0.64 -29.77
CA SER A 268 -8.54 -0.72 -29.29
C SER A 268 -9.16 -1.82 -30.15
N ALA A 269 -8.51 -2.98 -30.18
CA ALA A 269 -9.02 -4.22 -30.75
C ALA A 269 -8.72 -5.40 -29.80
N PRO A 270 -9.61 -6.40 -29.67
CA PRO A 270 -9.24 -7.67 -29.07
C PRO A 270 -8.16 -8.35 -29.94
N THR A 271 -7.17 -9.00 -29.31
CA THR A 271 -6.28 -9.93 -30.02
C THR A 271 -6.68 -11.36 -29.72
N ILE A 272 -6.37 -12.28 -30.63
CA ILE A 272 -6.49 -13.72 -30.40
C ILE A 272 -5.40 -14.44 -31.18
N LEU A 273 -4.95 -15.58 -30.68
CA LEU A 273 -4.05 -16.44 -31.41
C LEU A 273 -4.83 -17.21 -32.50
N GLY A 274 -4.33 -17.23 -33.74
CA GLY A 274 -4.96 -17.94 -34.85
C GLY A 274 -4.58 -17.42 -36.23
N ASP A 275 -5.22 -17.99 -37.26
CA ASP A 275 -5.01 -17.60 -38.65
C ASP A 275 -5.71 -16.26 -39.01
N PRO A 276 -5.11 -15.44 -39.90
CA PRO A 276 -5.55 -14.06 -40.22
C PRO A 276 -6.91 -13.98 -40.94
N LYS A 277 -7.77 -13.04 -40.53
CA LYS A 277 -9.11 -12.77 -41.09
C LYS A 277 -9.39 -11.27 -41.20
N PRO A 278 -8.76 -10.57 -42.17
CA PRO A 278 -8.85 -9.12 -42.26
C PRO A 278 -10.27 -8.57 -42.33
N GLY A 279 -10.62 -7.69 -41.40
CA GLY A 279 -11.88 -6.96 -41.34
C GLY A 279 -12.99 -7.63 -40.52
N ASP A 280 -12.65 -8.55 -39.59
CA ASP A 280 -13.61 -9.15 -38.65
C ASP A 280 -13.65 -8.44 -37.26
N GLY A 281 -12.76 -7.48 -37.03
CA GLY A 281 -12.69 -6.67 -35.81
C GLY A 281 -11.87 -7.28 -34.69
N VAL A 282 -11.17 -8.39 -34.93
CA VAL A 282 -10.28 -9.08 -33.99
C VAL A 282 -8.91 -9.25 -34.63
N LEU A 283 -7.85 -8.80 -33.97
CA LEU A 283 -6.49 -8.98 -34.48
C LEU A 283 -6.04 -10.44 -34.26
N GLN A 284 -5.96 -11.23 -35.33
CA GLN A 284 -5.37 -12.57 -35.25
C GLN A 284 -3.85 -12.53 -35.49
N MET A 285 -3.11 -13.25 -34.66
CA MET A 285 -1.64 -13.28 -34.70
C MET A 285 -1.09 -14.62 -34.24
N VAL A 286 0.21 -14.82 -34.51
CA VAL A 286 1.02 -15.95 -34.01
C VAL A 286 2.21 -15.42 -33.21
N GLY A 287 2.91 -16.31 -32.50
CA GLY A 287 4.11 -15.96 -31.74
C GLY A 287 5.15 -15.19 -32.56
N GLY A 288 5.69 -14.13 -31.97
CA GLY A 288 6.69 -13.24 -32.59
C GLY A 288 6.20 -12.34 -33.73
N ASP A 289 4.90 -12.24 -34.01
CA ASP A 289 4.35 -11.31 -35.01
C ASP A 289 4.71 -9.83 -34.69
N THR A 290 4.83 -8.99 -35.72
CA THR A 290 4.95 -7.53 -35.58
C THR A 290 3.67 -6.85 -36.05
N LEU A 291 3.07 -6.04 -35.19
CA LEU A 291 1.95 -5.18 -35.52
C LEU A 291 2.48 -3.82 -35.95
N THR A 292 2.00 -3.31 -37.09
CA THR A 292 2.22 -1.94 -37.54
C THR A 292 0.91 -1.17 -37.46
N VAL A 293 0.84 -0.19 -36.57
CA VAL A 293 -0.25 0.79 -36.49
C VAL A 293 0.05 1.93 -37.44
N THR A 294 -0.90 2.32 -38.28
CA THR A 294 -0.83 3.47 -39.19
C THR A 294 -1.98 4.43 -38.91
N TYR A 295 -1.65 5.63 -38.43
CA TYR A 295 -2.54 6.78 -38.34
C TYR A 295 -2.30 7.74 -39.51
N ILE A 296 -3.34 8.38 -40.02
CA ILE A 296 -3.25 9.38 -41.11
C ILE A 296 -3.65 10.74 -40.55
N ASP A 297 -2.65 11.59 -40.38
CA ASP A 297 -2.78 12.98 -39.94
C ASP A 297 -3.21 13.85 -41.14
N GLU A 298 -4.45 14.38 -41.11
CA GLU A 298 -5.00 15.22 -42.19
C GLU A 298 -4.47 16.66 -42.19
N SER A 299 -3.86 17.16 -41.11
CA SER A 299 -3.31 18.52 -41.00
C SER A 299 -2.27 18.67 -39.90
N THR A 300 -1.00 18.50 -40.27
CA THR A 300 0.12 18.87 -39.39
C THR A 300 0.18 20.38 -39.13
N LEU A 301 0.80 20.75 -38.01
CA LEU A 301 1.11 22.14 -37.62
C LEU A 301 1.84 22.94 -38.71
N ASP A 302 2.64 22.27 -39.55
CA ASP A 302 3.37 22.85 -40.69
C ASP A 302 2.51 22.99 -41.98
N GLY A 303 1.23 22.65 -41.93
CA GLY A 303 0.27 22.76 -43.04
C GLY A 303 0.35 21.65 -44.09
N GLN A 304 1.08 20.57 -43.83
CA GLN A 304 1.12 19.38 -44.69
C GLN A 304 -0.03 18.43 -44.36
N LYS A 305 -0.64 17.83 -45.39
CA LYS A 305 -1.83 16.97 -45.28
C LYS A 305 -1.54 15.51 -45.61
N GLY A 306 -2.19 14.59 -44.90
CA GLY A 306 -2.15 13.16 -45.18
C GLY A 306 -0.83 12.50 -44.78
N ILE A 307 -0.21 12.97 -43.69
CA ILE A 307 1.05 12.42 -43.20
C ILE A 307 0.74 11.12 -42.46
N LYS A 308 1.39 10.03 -42.88
CA LYS A 308 1.30 8.75 -42.19
C LYS A 308 2.21 8.77 -40.96
N ARG A 309 1.62 8.57 -39.79
CA ARG A 309 2.32 8.27 -38.53
C ARG A 309 2.24 6.77 -38.31
N THR A 310 3.38 6.12 -38.09
CA THR A 310 3.43 4.67 -37.88
C THR A 310 4.09 4.33 -36.56
N GLY A 311 3.44 3.50 -35.76
CA GLY A 311 4.02 2.83 -34.61
C GLY A 311 4.16 1.33 -34.88
N GLN A 312 5.17 0.69 -34.33
CA GLN A 312 5.36 -0.75 -34.44
C GLN A 312 5.53 -1.38 -33.06
N VAL A 313 4.90 -2.53 -32.85
CA VAL A 313 5.02 -3.33 -31.63
C VAL A 313 5.14 -4.82 -31.97
N ARG A 314 5.83 -5.57 -31.12
CA ARG A 314 6.01 -7.01 -31.25
C ARG A 314 5.04 -7.76 -30.35
N ALA A 315 4.33 -8.73 -30.91
CA ALA A 315 3.54 -9.70 -30.18
C ALA A 315 4.48 -10.74 -29.55
N VAL A 316 4.30 -10.98 -28.26
CA VAL A 316 5.05 -11.96 -27.45
C VAL A 316 4.09 -12.68 -26.51
N SER A 317 4.54 -13.78 -25.93
CA SER A 317 3.79 -14.56 -24.94
C SER A 317 4.66 -14.80 -23.72
N THR A 318 4.16 -14.48 -22.53
CA THR A 318 4.89 -14.78 -21.29
C THR A 318 4.65 -16.24 -20.88
N GLY A 319 5.68 -17.07 -20.96
CA GLY A 319 5.64 -18.50 -20.70
C GLY A 319 5.27 -18.87 -19.26
N THR A 320 4.18 -19.62 -19.07
CA THR A 320 3.69 -20.05 -17.75
C THR A 320 3.50 -21.56 -17.65
N VAL A 321 4.22 -22.19 -16.73
CA VAL A 321 4.09 -23.63 -16.44
C VAL A 321 3.28 -23.85 -15.15
N GLY A 322 2.51 -24.92 -15.08
CA GLY A 322 1.74 -25.26 -13.89
C GLY A 322 1.24 -26.71 -13.85
N PHE A 323 0.84 -27.12 -12.64
CA PHE A 323 0.20 -28.41 -12.39
C PHE A 323 -1.32 -28.26 -12.38
N PHE A 324 -2.02 -29.20 -13.01
CA PHE A 324 -3.49 -29.16 -13.19
C PHE A 324 -4.15 -30.49 -12.83
N LEU A 325 -5.45 -30.45 -12.56
CA LEU A 325 -6.26 -31.66 -12.45
C LEU A 325 -6.55 -32.26 -13.84
N GLY A 326 -7.16 -33.45 -13.87
CA GLY A 326 -7.51 -34.16 -15.12
C GLY A 326 -8.52 -33.46 -16.03
N ASP A 327 -9.03 -32.29 -15.63
CA ASP A 327 -9.92 -31.41 -16.39
C ASP A 327 -9.18 -30.31 -17.19
N TYR A 328 -7.84 -30.27 -17.13
CA TYR A 328 -6.96 -29.34 -17.85
C TYR A 328 -7.25 -27.84 -17.59
N SER A 329 -8.02 -27.53 -16.54
CA SER A 329 -8.52 -26.17 -16.29
C SER A 329 -8.46 -25.78 -14.81
N THR A 330 -8.57 -26.73 -13.88
CA THR A 330 -8.41 -26.48 -12.45
C THR A 330 -6.94 -26.67 -12.04
N PRO A 331 -6.26 -25.66 -11.47
CA PRO A 331 -4.91 -25.82 -10.92
C PRO A 331 -4.89 -26.86 -9.80
N ALA A 332 -3.86 -27.71 -9.81
CA ALA A 332 -3.60 -28.66 -8.74
C ALA A 332 -2.69 -28.00 -7.68
N TYR A 333 -3.04 -28.14 -6.41
CA TYR A 333 -2.24 -27.65 -5.28
C TYR A 333 -1.52 -28.79 -4.53
N ILE A 334 -1.95 -30.04 -4.75
CA ILE A 334 -1.49 -31.24 -4.06
C ILE A 334 -1.41 -32.37 -5.09
N ALA A 335 -0.28 -33.07 -5.11
CA ALA A 335 -0.09 -34.30 -5.86
C ALA A 335 -0.53 -35.53 -5.03
N TYR A 336 -1.15 -36.52 -5.68
CA TYR A 336 -1.55 -37.77 -5.03
C TYR A 336 -0.79 -38.96 -5.65
N PRO A 337 0.07 -39.67 -4.90
CA PRO A 337 0.73 -40.88 -5.38
C PRO A 337 -0.28 -41.90 -5.93
N GLY A 338 0.02 -42.49 -7.08
CA GLY A 338 -0.87 -43.40 -7.79
C GLY A 338 -1.88 -42.74 -8.73
N GLN A 339 -2.11 -41.43 -8.64
CA GLN A 339 -2.90 -40.69 -9.64
C GLN A 339 -1.98 -40.02 -10.68
N PRO A 340 -2.39 -39.95 -11.97
CA PRO A 340 -1.61 -39.23 -12.97
C PRO A 340 -1.74 -37.72 -12.76
N GLN A 341 -0.62 -37.02 -12.64
CA GLN A 341 -0.55 -35.58 -12.51
C GLN A 341 -0.47 -34.92 -13.90
N VAL A 342 -1.31 -33.92 -14.17
CA VAL A 342 -1.23 -33.14 -15.41
C VAL A 342 -0.25 -31.99 -15.22
N VAL A 343 0.61 -31.78 -16.21
CA VAL A 343 1.44 -30.58 -16.36
C VAL A 343 1.01 -29.86 -17.62
N MET A 344 0.88 -28.55 -17.54
CA MET A 344 0.58 -27.69 -18.67
C MET A 344 1.56 -26.51 -18.72
N LEU A 345 2.08 -26.23 -19.91
CA LEU A 345 2.81 -25.03 -20.27
C LEU A 345 1.92 -24.20 -21.20
N ARG A 346 1.83 -22.90 -20.95
CA ARG A 346 1.21 -21.92 -21.86
C ARG A 346 2.27 -20.96 -22.34
N ASP A 347 2.54 -21.01 -23.64
CA ASP A 347 3.45 -20.14 -24.35
C ASP A 347 3.07 -20.18 -25.84
N ALA A 348 2.66 -19.03 -26.40
CA ALA A 348 2.32 -18.88 -27.80
C ALA A 348 3.53 -18.65 -28.72
N ASP A 349 4.72 -18.30 -28.21
CA ASP A 349 5.95 -18.13 -29.01
C ASP A 349 6.57 -19.48 -29.41
N LEU A 350 6.05 -20.59 -28.88
CA LEU A 350 6.34 -21.96 -29.30
C LEU A 350 5.41 -22.49 -30.41
N ASP A 351 4.30 -21.81 -30.75
CA ASP A 351 3.45 -22.15 -31.91
C ASP A 351 4.05 -21.56 -33.19
N LYS A 352 4.80 -22.39 -33.93
CA LYS A 352 5.49 -22.00 -35.17
C LYS A 352 4.85 -22.62 -36.41
N SER A 353 3.94 -23.60 -36.26
CA SER A 353 3.27 -24.28 -37.37
C SER A 353 1.80 -24.61 -37.08
N PRO A 354 0.93 -24.75 -38.11
CA PRO A 354 -0.47 -25.14 -37.91
C PRO A 354 -0.69 -26.59 -37.44
N GLN A 355 0.35 -27.32 -37.07
CA GLN A 355 0.28 -28.69 -36.55
C GLN A 355 0.64 -28.68 -35.06
N ALA A 356 -0.06 -29.48 -34.25
CA ALA A 356 0.21 -29.58 -32.82
C ALA A 356 1.70 -29.88 -32.55
N GLU A 357 2.38 -28.92 -31.95
CA GLU A 357 3.80 -29.06 -31.62
C GLU A 357 4.00 -29.89 -30.35
N THR A 358 5.21 -30.43 -30.18
CA THR A 358 5.58 -31.22 -29.01
C THR A 358 6.92 -30.77 -28.44
N LEU A 359 6.98 -30.63 -27.13
CA LEU A 359 8.17 -30.25 -26.39
C LEU A 359 8.38 -31.15 -25.17
N THR A 360 9.52 -31.06 -24.51
CA THR A 360 9.84 -31.87 -23.35
C THR A 360 10.22 -30.99 -22.16
N LEU A 361 9.54 -31.17 -21.03
CA LEU A 361 9.92 -30.58 -19.73
C LEU A 361 10.43 -31.65 -18.78
N THR A 362 11.32 -31.26 -17.87
CA THR A 362 11.78 -32.14 -16.78
C THR A 362 10.98 -31.82 -15.52
N VAL A 363 10.44 -32.85 -14.88
CA VAL A 363 9.74 -32.72 -13.59
C VAL A 363 10.45 -33.55 -12.55
N THR A 364 10.81 -32.91 -11.45
CA THR A 364 11.67 -33.45 -10.41
C THR A 364 10.88 -33.58 -9.12
N SER A 365 10.97 -34.74 -8.48
CA SER A 365 10.53 -34.93 -7.10
C SER A 365 11.73 -34.68 -6.19
N ARG A 366 11.60 -33.80 -5.21
CA ARG A 366 12.68 -33.46 -4.25
C ARG A 366 12.21 -33.54 -2.81
N TYR A 367 13.14 -33.87 -1.93
CA TYR A 367 12.92 -34.04 -0.49
C TYR A 367 13.94 -33.22 0.31
N LYS A 368 13.57 -32.86 1.54
CA LYS A 368 14.32 -31.96 2.44
C LYS A 368 15.18 -32.81 3.38
N VAL A 369 16.49 -32.59 3.41
CA VAL A 369 17.43 -33.33 4.28
C VAL A 369 18.17 -32.36 5.21
N GLU A 370 18.22 -32.68 6.51
CA GLU A 370 19.04 -31.93 7.46
C GLU A 370 20.54 -32.12 7.14
N ALA A 371 21.30 -31.02 7.10
CA ALA A 371 22.70 -31.00 6.63
C ALA A 371 23.64 -32.01 7.31
N LYS A 372 23.31 -32.49 8.52
CA LYS A 372 24.09 -33.51 9.25
C LYS A 372 24.12 -34.88 8.58
N GLU A 373 23.03 -35.32 7.96
CA GLU A 373 22.97 -36.64 7.31
C GLU A 373 23.51 -36.59 5.87
N ALA A 374 23.49 -35.42 5.23
CA ALA A 374 24.03 -35.24 3.89
C ALA A 374 25.57 -35.39 3.82
N ALA A 375 26.28 -35.13 4.92
CA ALA A 375 27.73 -35.15 5.01
C ALA A 375 28.36 -36.55 5.16
N GLU A 376 27.57 -37.59 5.47
CA GLU A 376 28.11 -38.96 5.63
C GLU A 376 28.23 -39.73 4.29
N SER A 377 27.68 -39.20 3.18
CA SER A 377 27.59 -39.93 1.90
C SER A 377 28.67 -39.61 0.86
N ASP A 378 29.50 -38.58 1.05
CA ASP A 378 30.46 -38.13 0.03
C ASP A 378 31.92 -38.25 0.51
N GLU A 379 32.69 -39.18 -0.08
CA GLU A 379 34.06 -39.51 0.34
C GLU A 379 35.12 -38.51 -0.15
N MET A 380 35.07 -37.24 0.28
CA MET A 380 36.28 -36.41 0.44
C MET A 380 36.15 -35.32 1.51
N LEU A 381 36.92 -35.46 2.58
CA LEU A 381 37.05 -34.48 3.67
C LEU A 381 37.88 -33.25 3.22
N ASP A 382 37.22 -32.16 2.84
CA ASP A 382 37.87 -30.84 2.81
C ASP A 382 37.65 -30.10 4.15
N ILE A 383 38.69 -30.10 4.98
CA ILE A 383 38.65 -29.71 6.40
C ILE A 383 38.52 -28.19 6.60
N PHE A 384 38.54 -27.40 5.52
CA PHE A 384 38.42 -25.93 5.56
C PHE A 384 37.01 -25.38 5.25
N ALA A 385 36.00 -26.23 5.03
CA ALA A 385 34.62 -25.80 4.73
C ALA A 385 33.67 -25.70 5.95
N LEU A 386 34.17 -25.90 7.18
CA LEU A 386 33.36 -26.10 8.40
C LEU A 386 32.76 -24.82 9.04
N GLU A 387 32.67 -23.70 8.33
CA GLU A 387 32.03 -22.45 8.81
C GLU A 387 30.83 -21.97 7.95
N ASP A 388 30.46 -22.70 6.89
CA ASP A 388 29.20 -22.51 6.16
C ASP A 388 28.35 -23.81 6.22
N GLU A 389 27.05 -23.67 5.93
CA GLU A 389 26.06 -24.78 5.80
C GLU A 389 25.41 -25.36 7.08
N GLN A 390 24.55 -24.55 7.72
CA GLN A 390 23.22 -25.04 8.13
C GLN A 390 22.16 -24.44 7.20
N LYS A 391 22.06 -25.01 6.00
CA LYS A 391 20.90 -24.87 5.11
C LYS A 391 20.28 -26.24 4.99
N ASP A 392 18.95 -26.31 5.00
CA ASP A 392 18.26 -27.54 4.62
C ASP A 392 18.51 -27.77 3.12
N VAL A 393 19.17 -28.89 2.79
CA VAL A 393 19.54 -29.18 1.41
C VAL A 393 18.41 -29.99 0.78
N TRP A 394 17.81 -29.43 -0.26
CA TRP A 394 16.92 -30.18 -1.13
C TRP A 394 17.75 -31.19 -1.93
N LYS A 395 17.45 -32.48 -1.76
CA LYS A 395 17.99 -33.55 -2.61
C LYS A 395 16.91 -33.98 -3.58
N ASP A 396 17.30 -34.13 -4.85
CA ASP A 396 16.42 -34.71 -5.85
C ASP A 396 16.28 -36.21 -5.58
N ARG A 397 15.03 -36.68 -5.55
CA ARG A 397 14.65 -38.08 -5.33
C ARG A 397 14.55 -38.82 -6.66
N ASP A 398 13.83 -38.22 -7.60
CA ASP A 398 13.58 -38.77 -8.94
C ASP A 398 13.29 -37.64 -9.92
N SER A 399 13.50 -37.89 -11.21
CA SER A 399 13.34 -36.89 -12.27
C SER A 399 12.90 -37.54 -13.57
N VAL A 400 11.75 -37.10 -14.10
CA VAL A 400 11.13 -37.65 -15.32
C VAL A 400 11.01 -36.57 -16.38
N THR A 401 11.44 -36.89 -17.60
CA THR A 401 11.24 -36.04 -18.78
C THR A 401 9.89 -36.34 -19.42
N VAL A 402 9.03 -35.33 -19.47
CA VAL A 402 7.63 -35.42 -19.89
C VAL A 402 7.47 -34.75 -21.24
N GLN A 403 6.96 -35.49 -22.23
CA GLN A 403 6.52 -34.90 -23.49
C GLN A 403 5.18 -34.19 -23.29
N LEU A 404 5.16 -32.88 -23.51
CA LEU A 404 3.93 -32.10 -23.65
C LEU A 404 3.57 -32.00 -25.13
N THR A 405 2.28 -32.13 -25.44
CA THR A 405 1.73 -31.94 -26.79
C THR A 405 0.73 -30.80 -26.76
N GLU A 406 0.72 -29.98 -27.79
CA GLU A 406 -0.26 -28.90 -27.92
C GLU A 406 -1.70 -29.42 -27.98
N THR A 407 -2.60 -28.81 -27.21
CA THR A 407 -3.99 -29.23 -27.06
C THR A 407 -4.94 -28.29 -27.79
N GLY A 408 -5.69 -28.82 -28.76
CA GLY A 408 -6.74 -28.08 -29.48
C GLY A 408 -7.67 -29.00 -30.28
N GLU A 409 -8.80 -28.44 -30.72
CA GLU A 409 -9.79 -29.13 -31.57
C GLU A 409 -9.79 -28.55 -32.98
N GLY A 410 -9.51 -29.37 -34.00
CA GLY A 410 -9.61 -28.96 -35.41
C GLY A 410 -8.57 -29.59 -36.34
N PRO A 411 -8.59 -29.22 -37.64
CA PRO A 411 -7.58 -29.64 -38.61
C PRO A 411 -6.26 -28.84 -38.51
N GLN A 412 -6.28 -27.73 -37.78
CA GLN A 412 -5.13 -26.91 -37.42
C GLN A 412 -5.21 -26.70 -35.92
N ILE A 413 -4.08 -26.89 -35.23
CA ILE A 413 -3.98 -26.65 -33.80
C ILE A 413 -3.02 -25.47 -33.66
N ARG A 414 -3.53 -24.44 -32.99
CA ARG A 414 -2.88 -23.18 -32.67
C ARG A 414 -3.53 -22.68 -31.39
N THR A 415 -2.94 -22.99 -30.25
CA THR A 415 -3.46 -22.65 -28.92
C THR A 415 -2.38 -22.19 -27.96
N GLY A 416 -1.10 -22.47 -28.24
CA GLY A 416 0.02 -22.18 -27.33
C GLY A 416 -0.08 -22.94 -26.00
N ALA A 417 -0.96 -23.94 -25.89
CA ALA A 417 -1.26 -24.67 -24.65
C ALA A 417 -0.80 -26.12 -24.78
N PHE A 418 0.36 -26.43 -24.19
CA PHE A 418 1.01 -27.73 -24.23
C PHE A 418 0.71 -28.50 -22.96
N ALA A 419 0.14 -29.70 -23.07
CA ALA A 419 -0.19 -30.51 -21.91
C ALA A 419 0.36 -31.94 -22.00
N GLY A 420 0.68 -32.51 -20.85
CA GLY A 420 1.19 -33.87 -20.69
C GLY A 420 0.79 -34.46 -19.35
N ARG A 421 1.03 -35.75 -19.18
CA ARG A 421 0.67 -36.49 -17.97
C ARG A 421 1.86 -37.27 -17.44
N ILE A 422 2.03 -37.22 -16.13
CA ILE A 422 3.05 -37.94 -15.38
C ILE A 422 2.35 -38.97 -14.53
N GLN A 423 2.77 -40.23 -14.57
CA GLN A 423 2.29 -41.21 -13.60
C GLN A 423 3.06 -41.02 -12.30
N LEU A 424 2.38 -40.72 -11.20
CA LEU A 424 3.01 -40.71 -9.88
C LEU A 424 2.94 -42.11 -9.27
N ALA A 425 4.01 -42.55 -8.59
CA ALA A 425 4.03 -43.78 -7.82
C ALA A 425 4.64 -43.57 -6.42
N PRO A 426 4.09 -44.19 -5.37
CA PRO A 426 4.74 -44.23 -4.06
C PRO A 426 5.98 -45.12 -4.11
N ILE A 427 7.06 -44.73 -3.41
CA ILE A 427 8.23 -45.59 -3.24
C ILE A 427 7.86 -46.79 -2.36
N ALA A 428 8.35 -47.98 -2.76
CA ALA A 428 8.27 -49.20 -1.96
C ALA A 428 9.64 -49.50 -1.34
N ASP A 429 9.65 -50.03 -0.11
CA ASP A 429 10.87 -50.36 0.64
C ASP A 429 11.89 -51.14 -0.20
N GLY A 430 13.06 -50.54 -0.45
CA GLY A 430 14.18 -51.17 -1.14
C GLY A 430 14.17 -51.10 -2.67
N VAL A 431 13.37 -50.21 -3.28
CA VAL A 431 13.43 -49.89 -4.72
C VAL A 431 14.10 -48.53 -4.92
N GLU A 432 15.22 -48.49 -5.64
CA GLU A 432 15.84 -47.23 -6.08
C GLU A 432 15.04 -46.63 -7.27
N PRO A 433 14.75 -45.32 -7.27
CA PRO A 433 14.06 -44.65 -8.37
C PRO A 433 14.88 -44.67 -9.66
N VAL A 434 14.20 -44.81 -10.80
CA VAL A 434 14.83 -45.00 -12.11
C VAL A 434 14.52 -43.80 -13.00
N ALA A 435 15.41 -42.80 -13.02
CA ALA A 435 15.30 -41.54 -13.75
C ALA A 435 15.27 -41.65 -15.31
N THR A 436 14.95 -42.83 -15.85
CA THR A 436 14.75 -43.09 -17.28
C THR A 436 13.42 -43.78 -17.60
N ASP A 437 12.52 -43.92 -16.63
CA ASP A 437 11.14 -44.37 -16.87
C ASP A 437 10.15 -43.19 -16.94
N ASN A 438 8.87 -43.50 -17.15
CA ASN A 438 7.79 -42.49 -17.27
C ASN A 438 6.97 -42.35 -15.96
N VAL A 439 7.52 -42.77 -14.82
CA VAL A 439 6.82 -42.91 -13.54
C VAL A 439 7.60 -42.16 -12.45
N LEU A 440 7.15 -40.96 -12.10
CA LEU A 440 7.82 -40.15 -11.10
C LEU A 440 7.57 -40.74 -9.70
N SER A 441 8.63 -41.29 -9.13
CA SER A 441 8.66 -41.92 -7.81
C SER A 441 8.72 -40.83 -6.74
N CYS A 442 7.71 -40.78 -5.89
CA CYS A 442 7.56 -39.77 -4.85
C CYS A 442 7.05 -40.36 -3.54
N ASP A 443 7.29 -39.65 -2.45
CA ASP A 443 7.06 -40.04 -1.07
C ASP A 443 6.23 -38.97 -0.34
N GLU A 444 5.81 -39.25 0.89
CA GLU A 444 5.05 -38.27 1.69
C GLU A 444 5.90 -37.01 1.97
N LEU A 445 5.30 -35.82 1.83
CA LEU A 445 5.94 -34.50 2.02
C LEU A 445 6.97 -34.08 0.97
N ASP A 446 7.22 -34.88 -0.08
CA ASP A 446 8.01 -34.45 -1.23
C ASP A 446 7.40 -33.24 -1.92
N GLU A 447 8.25 -32.48 -2.61
CA GLU A 447 7.83 -31.40 -3.51
C GLU A 447 8.08 -31.81 -4.97
N LEU A 448 7.05 -31.72 -5.81
CA LEU A 448 7.20 -31.84 -7.25
C LEU A 448 7.48 -30.45 -7.83
N VAL A 449 8.57 -30.34 -8.58
CA VAL A 449 9.02 -29.10 -9.22
C VAL A 449 9.06 -29.29 -10.72
N VAL A 450 8.52 -28.33 -11.46
CA VAL A 450 8.76 -28.18 -12.90
C VAL A 450 9.31 -26.78 -13.16
N ARG A 451 10.34 -26.70 -14.00
CA ARG A 451 10.93 -25.45 -14.47
C ARG A 451 10.76 -25.34 -15.98
N TYR A 452 10.50 -24.13 -16.41
CA TYR A 452 10.47 -23.73 -17.81
C TYR A 452 11.26 -22.42 -17.94
N THR A 453 12.14 -22.32 -18.93
CA THR A 453 12.88 -21.09 -19.22
C THR A 453 12.29 -20.48 -20.49
N ASP A 454 11.71 -19.30 -20.33
CA ASP A 454 11.20 -18.46 -21.41
C ASP A 454 12.35 -17.59 -21.95
N GLU A 455 12.57 -17.55 -23.26
CA GLU A 455 13.61 -16.73 -23.90
C GLU A 455 13.10 -15.34 -24.34
N VAL A 456 11.79 -15.13 -24.48
CA VAL A 456 11.21 -13.90 -25.03
C VAL A 456 9.86 -13.62 -24.36
N HIS A 457 9.80 -12.60 -23.51
CA HIS A 457 8.57 -12.26 -22.79
C HIS A 457 8.23 -10.77 -22.89
N LEU A 458 7.07 -10.39 -22.32
CA LEU A 458 6.56 -9.00 -22.32
C LEU A 458 7.60 -7.97 -21.84
N TYR A 459 8.41 -8.33 -20.84
CA TYR A 459 9.36 -7.44 -20.16
C TYR A 459 10.79 -7.44 -20.76
N GLY A 460 11.07 -8.14 -21.87
CA GLY A 460 12.42 -8.22 -22.46
C GLY A 460 12.80 -9.55 -23.10
N ASP A 461 14.06 -9.66 -23.54
CA ASP A 461 14.70 -10.87 -24.13
C ASP A 461 15.71 -11.53 -23.17
N GLU A 462 15.59 -11.28 -21.86
CA GLU A 462 16.39 -12.00 -20.87
C GLU A 462 15.72 -13.34 -20.52
N PRO A 463 16.48 -14.44 -20.38
CA PRO A 463 15.90 -15.74 -20.09
C PRO A 463 15.26 -15.77 -18.70
N ARG A 464 13.94 -15.96 -18.64
CA ARG A 464 13.17 -15.96 -17.40
C ARG A 464 12.75 -17.36 -17.01
N GLU A 465 13.10 -17.78 -15.80
CA GLU A 465 12.61 -19.03 -15.25
C GLU A 465 11.19 -18.88 -14.66
N SER A 466 10.32 -19.79 -15.09
CA SER A 466 8.96 -20.03 -14.64
C SER A 466 8.98 -21.36 -13.87
N GLU A 467 8.83 -21.31 -12.54
CA GLU A 467 8.90 -22.49 -11.65
C GLU A 467 7.54 -22.74 -11.00
N ALA A 468 7.02 -23.96 -11.11
CA ALA A 468 5.80 -24.39 -10.42
C ALA A 468 6.10 -25.53 -9.44
N LYS A 469 5.43 -25.50 -8.29
CA LYS A 469 5.63 -26.42 -7.16
C LYS A 469 4.30 -26.94 -6.64
N ILE A 470 4.23 -28.24 -6.34
CA ILE A 470 3.14 -28.82 -5.53
C ILE A 470 3.69 -29.84 -4.55
N LYS A 471 3.08 -29.94 -3.36
CA LYS A 471 3.47 -30.92 -2.34
C LYS A 471 2.74 -32.24 -2.56
N VAL A 472 3.40 -33.35 -2.28
CA VAL A 472 2.87 -34.70 -2.37
C VAL A 472 2.10 -35.02 -1.08
N SER A 473 0.84 -35.43 -1.21
CA SER A 473 -0.01 -35.75 -0.07
C SER A 473 0.52 -36.98 0.66
N GLY A 474 0.84 -36.83 1.94
CA GLY A 474 0.92 -37.96 2.84
C GLY A 474 -0.43 -38.60 3.08
N SER A 475 -0.42 -39.84 3.57
CA SER A 475 -1.55 -40.46 4.23
C SER A 475 -1.93 -39.65 5.48
N VAL A 476 -3.23 -39.51 5.75
CA VAL A 476 -3.72 -38.62 6.83
C VAL A 476 -3.48 -39.24 8.21
N ASN A 477 -2.23 -39.18 8.67
CA ASN A 477 -1.86 -39.48 10.04
C ASN A 477 -2.20 -38.29 10.93
N SER A 478 -3.27 -38.44 11.71
CA SER A 478 -3.70 -37.51 12.75
C SER A 478 -2.84 -37.60 14.03
N GLY A 479 -1.52 -37.74 13.83
CA GLY A 479 -0.52 -37.82 14.88
C GLY A 479 0.03 -36.44 15.21
N VAL A 480 -0.44 -35.84 16.30
CA VAL A 480 0.16 -34.60 16.84
C VAL A 480 1.53 -34.93 17.42
N THR A 481 2.60 -34.61 16.69
CA THR A 481 3.96 -34.59 17.22
C THR A 481 4.11 -33.40 18.17
N ALA A 482 3.92 -33.66 19.46
CA ALA A 482 4.13 -32.67 20.50
C ALA A 482 5.64 -32.50 20.77
N ASP A 483 6.24 -31.46 20.20
CA ASP A 483 7.59 -31.00 20.56
C ASP A 483 7.68 -30.83 22.09
N GLN A 484 8.56 -31.58 22.73
CA GLN A 484 8.81 -31.44 24.16
C GLN A 484 9.64 -30.18 24.45
N TYR A 485 8.95 -29.04 24.56
CA TYR A 485 9.57 -27.83 25.08
C TYR A 485 9.97 -28.02 26.55
N VAL A 486 11.26 -27.85 26.84
CA VAL A 486 11.75 -27.64 28.21
C VAL A 486 11.32 -26.24 28.63
N VAL A 487 10.10 -26.14 29.17
CA VAL A 487 9.54 -24.84 29.58
C VAL A 487 10.29 -24.33 30.80
N PHE A 488 10.97 -23.18 30.65
CA PHE A 488 11.48 -22.44 31.80
C PHE A 488 10.33 -22.08 32.74
N GLU A 489 10.42 -22.45 34.02
CA GLU A 489 9.37 -22.23 35.03
C GLU A 489 8.96 -20.75 35.13
N GLU A 490 9.93 -19.84 34.91
CA GLU A 490 9.75 -18.38 34.86
C GLU A 490 8.86 -17.94 33.67
N LEU A 491 9.01 -18.56 32.49
CA LEU A 491 8.19 -18.31 31.30
C LEU A 491 6.75 -18.82 31.47
N LEU A 492 6.58 -20.05 31.98
CA LEU A 492 5.25 -20.62 32.24
C LEU A 492 4.46 -19.76 33.23
N LYS A 493 5.13 -19.30 34.28
CA LYS A 493 4.55 -18.40 35.29
C LYS A 493 4.17 -17.04 34.68
N ALA A 494 5.00 -16.47 33.81
CA ALA A 494 4.70 -15.22 33.13
C ALA A 494 3.49 -15.36 32.18
N ARG A 495 3.47 -16.39 31.31
CA ARG A 495 2.30 -16.68 30.44
C ARG A 495 1.02 -16.87 31.23
N LYS A 496 1.05 -17.67 32.30
CA LYS A 496 -0.09 -17.84 33.21
C LYS A 496 -0.55 -16.51 33.83
N SER A 497 0.38 -15.68 34.28
CA SER A 497 0.04 -14.39 34.91
C SER A 497 -0.56 -13.39 33.92
N SER A 498 -0.11 -13.42 32.66
CA SER A 498 -0.68 -12.63 31.56
C SER A 498 -2.12 -13.03 31.27
N VAL A 499 -2.41 -14.33 31.11
CA VAL A 499 -3.79 -14.83 30.86
C VAL A 499 -4.71 -14.60 32.06
N GLU A 500 -4.20 -14.72 33.30
CA GLU A 500 -4.96 -14.34 34.50
C GLU A 500 -5.27 -12.83 34.52
N ALA A 501 -4.34 -11.98 34.10
CA ALA A 501 -4.54 -10.53 34.05
C ALA A 501 -5.51 -10.11 32.94
N GLU A 502 -5.44 -10.71 31.75
CA GLU A 502 -6.37 -10.50 30.64
C GLU A 502 -7.82 -10.79 31.05
N ALA A 503 -8.04 -11.94 31.72
CA ALA A 503 -9.36 -12.29 32.25
C ALA A 503 -9.84 -11.32 33.37
N LEU A 504 -8.92 -10.70 34.11
CA LEU A 504 -9.25 -9.71 35.14
C LEU A 504 -9.55 -8.33 34.55
N VAL A 505 -8.83 -7.91 33.51
CA VAL A 505 -9.11 -6.68 32.74
C VAL A 505 -10.49 -6.79 32.08
N GLY A 506 -10.75 -7.85 31.30
CA GLY A 506 -12.05 -8.03 30.64
C GLY A 506 -13.24 -8.18 31.62
N LEU A 507 -13.02 -8.73 32.82
CA LEU A 507 -14.03 -8.71 33.88
C LEU A 507 -14.21 -7.30 34.48
N GLY A 508 -13.15 -6.51 34.54
CA GLY A 508 -13.17 -5.10 34.91
C GLY A 508 -13.98 -4.27 33.92
N ASP A 509 -13.80 -4.45 32.61
CA ASP A 509 -14.57 -3.78 31.57
C ASP A 509 -16.07 -4.07 31.71
N ILE A 510 -16.45 -5.34 31.85
CA ILE A 510 -17.85 -5.75 32.09
C ILE A 510 -18.42 -5.08 33.35
N TYR A 511 -17.61 -4.91 34.41
CA TYR A 511 -18.07 -4.17 35.60
C TYR A 511 -18.18 -2.67 35.35
N LYS A 512 -17.33 -2.06 34.53
CA LYS A 512 -17.39 -0.64 34.16
C LYS A 512 -18.63 -0.35 33.30
N ASP A 513 -18.92 -1.19 32.31
CA ASP A 513 -20.15 -1.15 31.51
C ASP A 513 -21.44 -1.30 32.36
N MET A 514 -21.36 -2.05 33.46
CA MET A 514 -22.46 -2.20 34.43
C MET A 514 -22.56 -1.04 35.44
N GLY A 515 -21.69 -0.03 35.38
CA GLY A 515 -21.62 1.08 36.35
C GLY A 515 -21.16 0.65 37.74
N LEU A 516 -20.27 -0.34 37.82
CA LEU A 516 -19.73 -0.93 39.06
C LEU A 516 -18.24 -0.56 39.24
N ASP A 517 -17.92 0.72 39.10
CA ASP A 517 -16.55 1.28 39.04
C ASP A 517 -15.62 0.78 40.16
N GLN A 518 -16.13 0.69 41.40
CA GLN A 518 -15.35 0.18 42.54
C GLN A 518 -14.94 -1.29 42.38
N ARG A 519 -15.72 -2.10 41.66
CA ARG A 519 -15.38 -3.49 41.34
C ARG A 519 -14.47 -3.58 40.11
N ALA A 520 -14.69 -2.72 39.12
CA ALA A 520 -13.79 -2.58 37.97
C ALA A 520 -12.36 -2.23 38.43
N ALA A 521 -12.21 -1.16 39.22
CA ALA A 521 -10.94 -0.73 39.81
C ALA A 521 -10.28 -1.79 40.71
N MET A 522 -11.07 -2.63 41.39
CA MET A 522 -10.54 -3.75 42.19
C MET A 522 -9.96 -4.86 41.30
N ARG A 523 -10.65 -5.25 40.23
CA ARG A 523 -10.15 -6.26 39.27
C ARG A 523 -8.96 -5.75 38.47
N ALA A 524 -9.01 -4.50 38.05
CA ALA A 524 -7.90 -3.82 37.41
C ALA A 524 -6.64 -3.81 38.30
N LYS A 525 -6.77 -3.53 39.61
CA LYS A 525 -5.65 -3.64 40.55
C LYS A 525 -5.10 -5.07 40.63
N GLU A 526 -5.96 -6.08 40.74
CA GLU A 526 -5.54 -7.49 40.74
C GLU A 526 -4.82 -7.88 39.44
N ALA A 527 -5.19 -7.31 38.29
CA ALA A 527 -4.48 -7.49 37.03
C ALA A 527 -3.09 -6.82 37.04
N LEU A 528 -2.99 -5.57 37.50
CA LEU A 528 -1.72 -4.85 37.62
C LEU A 528 -0.70 -5.59 38.50
N ASP A 529 -1.14 -6.11 39.66
CA ASP A 529 -0.32 -6.91 40.57
C ASP A 529 0.24 -8.21 39.92
N LYS A 530 -0.39 -8.70 38.83
CA LYS A 530 0.05 -9.88 38.04
C LYS A 530 1.00 -9.52 36.90
N VAL A 531 0.84 -8.33 36.35
CA VAL A 531 1.51 -7.84 35.13
C VAL A 531 2.85 -7.15 35.45
N ASP A 532 2.92 -6.36 36.52
CA ASP A 532 4.15 -5.67 36.92
C ASP A 532 5.39 -6.59 37.04
N PRO A 533 5.29 -7.82 37.61
CA PRO A 533 6.41 -8.77 37.63
C PRO A 533 6.91 -9.20 36.24
N ILE A 534 6.06 -9.18 35.21
CA ILE A 534 6.41 -9.52 33.83
C ILE A 534 7.26 -8.38 33.24
N ILE A 535 6.80 -7.13 33.38
CA ILE A 535 7.47 -5.91 32.88
C ILE A 535 8.83 -5.68 33.56
N VAL A 536 8.94 -5.98 34.86
CA VAL A 536 10.21 -5.91 35.60
C VAL A 536 11.22 -6.94 35.08
N ASN A 537 10.79 -8.16 34.77
CA ASN A 537 11.66 -9.25 34.30
C ASN A 537 11.78 -9.33 32.77
N ARG A 538 11.32 -8.31 32.03
CA ARG A 538 11.24 -8.28 30.56
C ARG A 538 12.48 -8.77 29.80
N ALA A 539 13.68 -8.51 30.32
CA ALA A 539 14.94 -8.91 29.69
C ALA A 539 15.16 -10.44 29.58
N LYS A 540 14.36 -11.25 30.29
CA LYS A 540 14.38 -12.72 30.22
C LYS A 540 13.19 -13.32 29.46
N LEU A 541 12.26 -12.50 29.01
CA LEU A 541 10.96 -12.94 28.51
C LEU A 541 10.81 -12.65 27.01
N PRO A 542 10.03 -13.47 26.28
CA PRO A 542 9.66 -13.20 24.89
C PRO A 542 9.01 -11.81 24.70
N GLY A 543 9.26 -11.19 23.54
CA GLY A 543 8.81 -9.82 23.24
C GLY A 543 7.28 -9.70 23.24
N ASP A 544 6.60 -10.60 22.55
CA ASP A 544 5.14 -10.77 22.51
C ASP A 544 4.50 -10.74 23.91
N LEU A 545 5.08 -11.47 24.86
CA LEU A 545 4.58 -11.56 26.23
C LEU A 545 4.82 -10.27 27.02
N VAL A 546 5.90 -9.53 26.72
CA VAL A 546 6.18 -8.23 27.34
C VAL A 546 5.28 -7.14 26.75
N GLU A 547 5.04 -7.14 25.44
CA GLU A 547 4.12 -6.21 24.78
C GLU A 547 2.68 -6.42 25.27
N ALA A 548 2.22 -7.67 25.35
CA ALA A 548 0.92 -8.01 25.96
C ALA A 548 0.83 -7.58 27.43
N ALA A 549 1.91 -7.71 28.20
CA ALA A 549 1.97 -7.22 29.58
C ALA A 549 1.87 -5.69 29.67
N PHE A 550 2.59 -4.94 28.83
CA PHE A 550 2.42 -3.48 28.79
C PHE A 550 0.99 -3.09 28.41
N LYS A 551 0.37 -3.79 27.44
CA LYS A 551 -1.02 -3.57 27.05
C LYS A 551 -2.00 -3.73 28.21
N LEU A 552 -1.96 -4.89 28.88
CA LEU A 552 -2.79 -5.17 30.05
C LEU A 552 -2.53 -4.19 31.21
N LYS A 553 -1.32 -3.62 31.30
CA LYS A 553 -1.01 -2.59 32.29
C LYS A 553 -1.75 -1.28 32.01
N TRP A 554 -1.63 -0.70 30.82
CA TRP A 554 -2.31 0.57 30.55
C TRP A 554 -3.84 0.37 30.54
N GLU A 555 -4.35 -0.77 30.07
CA GLU A 555 -5.79 -1.11 30.15
C GLU A 555 -6.28 -1.19 31.61
N GLY A 556 -5.50 -1.81 32.50
CA GLY A 556 -5.77 -1.78 33.95
C GLY A 556 -5.68 -0.39 34.58
N GLU A 557 -4.82 0.49 34.07
CA GLU A 557 -4.73 1.88 34.52
C GLU A 557 -5.94 2.72 34.04
N LEU A 558 -6.39 2.53 32.79
CA LEU A 558 -7.62 3.12 32.23
C LEU A 558 -8.90 2.66 32.95
N LEU A 559 -8.97 1.38 33.34
CA LEU A 559 -10.07 0.85 34.14
C LEU A 559 -10.20 1.53 35.51
N LYS A 560 -9.09 2.03 36.06
CA LYS A 560 -9.02 2.79 37.31
C LYS A 560 -9.22 4.30 37.14
N ASP A 561 -9.44 4.79 35.92
CA ASP A 561 -9.46 6.21 35.56
C ASP A 561 -8.12 6.94 35.88
N ASP A 562 -7.03 6.16 35.91
CA ASP A 562 -5.68 6.62 36.23
C ASP A 562 -4.93 6.98 34.93
N PHE A 563 -5.49 7.97 34.23
CA PHE A 563 -5.08 8.39 32.89
C PHE A 563 -3.62 8.86 32.81
N ASP A 564 -3.09 9.44 33.90
CA ASP A 564 -1.71 9.91 33.98
C ASP A 564 -0.73 8.73 34.05
N ALA A 565 -1.07 7.68 34.82
CA ALA A 565 -0.32 6.44 34.86
C ALA A 565 -0.36 5.72 33.49
N ALA A 566 -1.56 5.60 32.90
CA ALA A 566 -1.72 5.00 31.57
C ALA A 566 -0.87 5.72 30.51
N THR A 567 -0.89 7.06 30.48
CA THR A 567 -0.03 7.86 29.59
C THR A 567 1.45 7.56 29.81
N ALA A 568 1.90 7.50 31.07
CA ALA A 568 3.29 7.20 31.41
C ALA A 568 3.71 5.77 31.00
N THR A 569 2.81 4.79 31.14
CA THR A 569 3.02 3.41 30.67
C THR A 569 3.15 3.36 29.14
N CYS A 570 2.26 4.00 28.39
CA CYS A 570 2.33 4.06 26.92
C CYS A 570 3.61 4.76 26.42
N LEU A 571 4.03 5.86 27.06
CA LEU A 571 5.28 6.55 26.72
C LEU A 571 6.53 5.73 27.09
N ALA A 572 6.49 4.98 28.20
CA ALA A 572 7.56 4.04 28.55
C ALA A 572 7.64 2.87 27.56
N PHE A 573 6.48 2.40 27.08
CA PHE A 573 6.37 1.36 26.07
C PHE A 573 6.96 1.81 24.72
N ASN A 574 6.57 2.99 24.20
CA ASN A 574 7.10 3.52 22.93
C ASN A 574 8.64 3.68 22.94
N ARG A 575 9.23 4.04 24.09
CA ARG A 575 10.69 4.15 24.24
C ARG A 575 11.43 2.81 24.23
N LEU A 576 10.71 1.71 24.44
CA LEU A 576 11.25 0.35 24.39
C LEU A 576 10.92 -0.35 23.05
N TYR A 577 9.83 0.06 22.40
CA TYR A 577 9.32 -0.51 21.15
C TYR A 577 8.86 0.60 20.18
N PRO A 578 9.77 1.38 19.55
CA PRO A 578 9.39 2.53 18.72
C PRO A 578 8.65 2.17 17.42
N GLU A 579 8.80 0.93 16.95
CA GLU A 579 8.10 0.37 15.79
C GLU A 579 6.78 -0.33 16.16
N SER A 580 6.42 -0.44 17.46
CA SER A 580 5.17 -1.10 17.87
C SER A 580 3.99 -0.16 17.74
N VAL A 581 3.01 -0.57 16.93
CA VAL A 581 1.77 0.18 16.63
C VAL A 581 0.87 0.40 17.86
N LEU A 582 1.10 -0.34 18.95
CA LEU A 582 0.22 -0.36 20.13
C LEU A 582 0.28 0.94 20.96
N ALA A 583 1.45 1.60 21.02
CA ALA A 583 1.63 2.80 21.85
C ALA A 583 0.77 3.98 21.36
N ASP A 584 0.79 4.18 20.05
CA ASP A 584 0.05 5.19 19.32
C ASP A 584 -1.47 4.94 19.45
N GLN A 585 -1.94 3.71 19.21
CA GLN A 585 -3.34 3.33 19.41
C GLN A 585 -3.82 3.57 20.86
N ALA A 586 -3.01 3.21 21.86
CA ALA A 586 -3.38 3.37 23.27
C ALA A 586 -3.48 4.83 23.72
N LEU A 587 -2.59 5.71 23.26
CA LEU A 587 -2.69 7.15 23.51
C LEU A 587 -3.90 7.77 22.80
N MET A 588 -4.23 7.28 21.59
CA MET A 588 -5.44 7.72 20.88
C MET A 588 -6.74 7.28 21.57
N THR A 589 -6.84 6.05 22.08
CA THR A 589 -8.02 5.62 22.85
C THR A 589 -8.17 6.39 24.15
N LEU A 590 -7.06 6.68 24.82
CA LEU A 590 -7.04 7.52 26.02
C LEU A 590 -7.52 8.96 25.74
N GLY A 591 -7.00 9.60 24.68
CA GLY A 591 -7.42 10.94 24.28
C GLY A 591 -8.92 11.01 23.95
N ARG A 592 -9.46 9.98 23.29
CA ARG A 592 -10.91 9.86 23.03
C ARG A 592 -11.71 9.74 24.33
N SER A 593 -11.31 8.86 25.24
CA SER A 593 -11.96 8.68 26.55
C SER A 593 -11.97 9.98 27.38
N LEU A 594 -10.89 10.77 27.37
CA LEU A 594 -10.83 12.08 28.02
C LEU A 594 -11.74 13.10 27.34
N THR A 595 -11.82 13.09 26.00
CA THR A 595 -12.72 13.95 25.22
C THR A 595 -14.19 13.67 25.54
N ASP A 596 -14.55 12.39 25.65
CA ASP A 596 -15.93 11.97 25.99
C ASP A 596 -16.27 12.17 27.47
N SER A 597 -15.25 12.31 28.33
CA SER A 597 -15.39 12.69 29.74
C SER A 597 -15.50 14.21 29.97
N GLY A 598 -15.37 15.03 28.91
CA GLY A 598 -15.35 16.50 29.00
C GLY A 598 -14.02 17.09 29.51
N GLU A 599 -12.97 16.27 29.67
CA GLU A 599 -11.65 16.72 30.14
C GLU A 599 -10.79 17.21 28.96
N TYR A 600 -11.28 18.22 28.24
CA TYR A 600 -10.72 18.68 26.96
C TYR A 600 -9.24 19.11 27.03
N GLU A 601 -8.84 19.86 28.06
CA GLU A 601 -7.43 20.27 28.24
C GLU A 601 -6.49 19.05 28.30
N ARG A 602 -6.86 18.02 29.08
CA ARG A 602 -6.07 16.78 29.22
C ARG A 602 -6.11 15.94 27.93
N ALA A 603 -7.25 15.89 27.24
CA ALA A 603 -7.36 15.22 25.95
C ALA A 603 -6.38 15.83 24.93
N VAL A 604 -6.32 17.16 24.85
CA VAL A 604 -5.38 17.90 23.99
C VAL A 604 -3.93 17.63 24.38
N GLU A 605 -3.60 17.56 25.67
CA GLU A 605 -2.27 17.17 26.13
C GLU A 605 -1.89 15.73 25.69
N VAL A 606 -2.80 14.76 25.85
CA VAL A 606 -2.56 13.36 25.47
C VAL A 606 -2.41 13.19 23.96
N TYR A 607 -3.29 13.78 23.14
CA TYR A 607 -3.10 13.80 21.69
C TYR A 607 -1.79 14.52 21.31
N GLY A 608 -1.41 15.57 22.04
CA GLY A 608 -0.12 16.23 21.91
C GLY A 608 1.09 15.33 22.22
N ARG A 609 0.93 14.27 23.03
CA ARG A 609 1.95 13.23 23.24
C ARG A 609 2.08 12.28 22.05
N VAL A 610 0.99 11.98 21.35
CA VAL A 610 1.05 11.21 20.10
C VAL A 610 1.94 11.94 19.08
N LEU A 611 1.80 13.26 18.97
CA LEU A 611 2.66 14.08 18.08
C LEU A 611 4.14 14.18 18.51
N GLN A 612 4.51 13.63 19.67
CA GLN A 612 5.89 13.61 20.20
C GLN A 612 6.55 12.22 20.10
N LEU A 613 5.85 11.22 19.54
CA LEU A 613 6.43 9.89 19.27
C LEU A 613 7.38 9.96 18.06
N GLU A 614 8.32 9.02 17.96
CA GLU A 614 9.27 8.97 16.85
C GLU A 614 8.58 8.65 15.51
N ASN A 615 7.60 7.75 15.50
CA ASN A 615 6.84 7.34 14.31
C ASN A 615 5.32 7.33 14.57
N PRO A 616 4.65 8.50 14.69
CA PRO A 616 3.26 8.58 15.14
C PRO A 616 2.27 8.19 14.05
N ILE A 617 1.87 6.90 13.98
CA ILE A 617 0.94 6.38 12.95
C ILE A 617 -0.36 7.19 12.94
N SER A 618 -0.91 7.52 14.11
CA SER A 618 -2.11 8.34 14.24
C SER A 618 -1.83 9.84 14.33
N GLY A 619 -0.64 10.34 13.96
CA GLY A 619 -0.29 11.75 14.09
C GLY A 619 -1.26 12.73 13.40
N ALA A 620 -1.69 12.39 12.18
CA ALA A 620 -2.70 13.18 11.46
C ALA A 620 -4.08 13.13 12.15
N GLU A 621 -4.49 11.96 12.67
CA GLU A 621 -5.73 11.85 13.45
C GLU A 621 -5.60 12.65 14.76
N ALA A 622 -4.50 12.52 15.51
CA ALA A 622 -4.28 13.24 16.76
C ALA A 622 -4.35 14.76 16.58
N GLN A 623 -3.72 15.30 15.52
CA GLN A 623 -3.78 16.73 15.21
C GLN A 623 -5.21 17.19 14.84
N PHE A 624 -5.99 16.35 14.15
CA PHE A 624 -7.41 16.58 13.89
C PHE A 624 -8.27 16.50 15.16
N ARG A 625 -8.07 15.50 16.02
CA ARG A 625 -8.79 15.30 17.29
C ARG A 625 -8.52 16.40 18.30
N ILE A 626 -7.33 17.01 18.29
CA ILE A 626 -7.07 18.26 19.05
C ILE A 626 -8.02 19.37 18.57
N GLY A 627 -8.21 19.52 17.26
CA GLY A 627 -9.17 20.46 16.69
C GLY A 627 -10.62 20.17 17.11
N GLU A 628 -11.04 18.90 17.11
CA GLU A 628 -12.38 18.50 17.57
C GLU A 628 -12.58 18.70 19.08
N ALA A 629 -11.59 18.38 19.92
CA ALA A 629 -11.67 18.58 21.37
C ALA A 629 -11.80 20.07 21.72
N LEU A 630 -10.97 20.93 21.11
CA LEU A 630 -11.05 22.39 21.26
C LEU A 630 -12.36 22.96 20.69
N GLN A 631 -12.94 22.33 19.65
CA GLN A 631 -14.24 22.72 19.11
C GLN A 631 -15.36 22.41 20.12
N LYS A 632 -15.44 21.17 20.63
CA LYS A 632 -16.42 20.77 21.63
C LYS A 632 -16.33 21.64 22.90
N GLU A 633 -15.11 21.91 23.37
CA GLU A 633 -14.87 22.82 24.49
C GLU A 633 -15.44 24.23 24.21
N ALA A 634 -15.18 24.80 23.04
CA ALA A 634 -15.70 26.11 22.65
C ALA A 634 -17.25 26.13 22.56
N GLU A 635 -17.86 25.03 22.10
CA GLU A 635 -19.30 24.84 22.02
C GLU A 635 -19.93 24.74 23.42
N GLU A 636 -19.47 23.83 24.28
CA GLU A 636 -20.00 23.65 25.64
C GLU A 636 -19.83 24.89 26.53
N ILE A 637 -18.66 25.54 26.51
CA ILE A 637 -18.44 26.79 27.25
C ILE A 637 -19.39 27.88 26.76
N THR A 638 -19.78 27.87 25.49
CA THR A 638 -20.75 28.83 24.94
C THR A 638 -22.18 28.49 25.33
N GLU A 639 -22.59 27.23 25.27
CA GLU A 639 -23.89 26.74 25.76
C GLU A 639 -24.10 27.11 27.25
N ALA A 640 -23.13 26.77 28.11
CA ALA A 640 -23.19 27.08 29.55
C ALA A 640 -23.13 28.59 29.87
N SER A 641 -22.51 29.40 28.99
CA SER A 641 -22.49 30.87 29.11
C SER A 641 -23.88 31.49 28.89
N ASP A 642 -24.69 30.90 28.00
CA ASP A 642 -26.04 31.36 27.65
C ASP A 642 -27.07 30.95 28.70
N GLU A 643 -27.01 29.71 29.22
CA GLU A 643 -27.92 29.25 30.28
C GLU A 643 -27.80 30.09 31.56
N THR A 644 -26.60 30.65 31.82
CA THR A 644 -26.29 31.40 33.04
C THR A 644 -26.43 32.92 32.92
N ASN A 645 -26.74 33.50 31.75
CA ASN A 645 -26.89 34.96 31.58
C ASN A 645 -28.13 35.43 30.79
N SER A 646 -28.78 36.46 31.32
CA SER A 646 -30.03 37.00 30.78
C SER A 646 -29.86 37.88 29.54
N LYS A 647 -30.31 37.40 28.36
CA LYS A 647 -30.66 38.13 27.10
C LYS A 647 -29.58 39.03 26.45
N TRP A 648 -28.52 39.32 27.18
CA TRP A 648 -27.33 40.08 26.85
C TRP A 648 -26.25 39.39 27.68
N GLY A 649 -25.50 38.46 27.06
CA GLY A 649 -24.45 37.72 27.76
C GLY A 649 -23.44 38.66 28.43
N ARG A 650 -22.57 38.15 29.30
CA ARG A 650 -21.66 38.95 30.15
C ARG A 650 -20.77 39.97 29.40
N ALA A 651 -20.64 39.86 28.08
CA ALA A 651 -19.93 40.77 27.16
C ALA A 651 -20.80 41.44 26.08
N GLY A 652 -22.13 41.22 26.05
CA GLY A 652 -23.06 41.82 25.07
C GLY A 652 -23.02 41.23 23.65
N LEU A 653 -22.26 40.16 23.42
CA LEU A 653 -22.15 39.43 22.16
C LEU A 653 -23.32 38.44 21.98
N SER A 654 -23.63 38.05 20.73
CA SER A 654 -24.55 36.94 20.46
C SER A 654 -23.87 35.59 20.71
N LYS A 655 -24.66 34.51 20.81
CA LYS A 655 -24.15 33.13 20.95
C LYS A 655 -23.15 32.80 19.84
N GLU A 656 -23.52 33.13 18.62
CA GLU A 656 -22.75 32.90 17.40
C GLU A 656 -21.42 33.66 17.47
N THR A 657 -21.42 34.97 17.78
CA THR A 657 -20.17 35.74 17.88
C THR A 657 -19.29 35.29 19.05
N ALA A 658 -19.87 34.82 20.15
CA ALA A 658 -19.12 34.25 21.28
C ALA A 658 -18.45 32.92 20.90
N LEU A 659 -19.16 32.05 20.16
CA LEU A 659 -18.62 30.80 19.65
C LEU A 659 -17.48 31.05 18.66
N GLN A 660 -17.69 31.91 17.66
CA GLN A 660 -16.68 32.20 16.62
C GLN A 660 -15.34 32.67 17.20
N ASN A 661 -15.37 33.53 18.23
CA ASN A 661 -14.16 33.99 18.91
C ASN A 661 -13.41 32.83 19.62
N ARG A 662 -14.16 31.88 20.22
CA ARG A 662 -13.61 30.73 20.95
C ARG A 662 -13.08 29.63 20.01
N MET A 663 -13.70 29.43 18.84
CA MET A 663 -13.24 28.45 17.84
C MET A 663 -11.84 28.74 17.28
N SER A 664 -11.30 29.96 17.46
CA SER A 664 -9.99 30.37 16.91
C SER A 664 -8.82 29.41 17.20
N ALA A 665 -8.80 28.74 18.36
CA ALA A 665 -7.81 27.72 18.68
C ALA A 665 -8.03 26.39 17.92
N SER A 666 -9.28 25.96 17.80
CA SER A 666 -9.67 24.77 17.01
C SER A 666 -9.34 24.96 15.51
N ILE A 667 -9.63 26.14 14.94
CA ILE A 667 -9.31 26.45 13.54
C ILE A 667 -7.79 26.42 13.28
N GLN A 668 -6.96 26.88 14.22
CA GLN A 668 -5.50 26.73 14.10
C GLN A 668 -5.05 25.27 14.16
N ALA A 669 -5.68 24.45 15.01
CA ALA A 669 -5.39 23.02 15.07
C ALA A 669 -5.78 22.27 13.78
N TYR A 670 -6.94 22.58 13.19
CA TYR A 670 -7.36 22.03 11.89
C TYR A 670 -6.47 22.50 10.73
N ARG A 671 -6.06 23.79 10.71
CA ARG A 671 -5.09 24.30 9.73
C ARG A 671 -3.79 23.51 9.77
N LYS A 672 -3.26 23.31 10.98
CA LYS A 672 -2.05 22.52 11.20
C LYS A 672 -2.19 21.06 10.73
N THR A 673 -3.39 20.45 10.78
CA THR A 673 -3.61 19.11 10.25
C THR A 673 -3.28 19.03 8.77
N TYR A 674 -3.89 19.87 7.92
CA TYR A 674 -3.68 19.78 6.47
C TYR A 674 -2.34 20.37 6.01
N GLU A 675 -1.79 21.33 6.76
CA GLU A 675 -0.44 21.88 6.50
C GLU A 675 0.68 20.89 6.85
N THR A 676 0.48 20.01 7.86
CA THR A 676 1.50 19.05 8.31
C THR A 676 1.33 17.66 7.69
N TYR A 677 0.11 17.27 7.33
CA TYR A 677 -0.22 15.91 6.90
C TYR A 677 -1.11 15.88 5.63
N PRO A 678 -0.70 16.51 4.50
CA PRO A 678 -1.54 16.65 3.31
C PRO A 678 -2.03 15.30 2.75
N GLU A 679 -1.23 14.24 2.83
CA GLU A 679 -1.60 12.89 2.36
C GLU A 679 -2.68 12.17 3.21
N SER A 680 -3.16 12.79 4.29
CA SER A 680 -4.12 12.16 5.20
C SER A 680 -5.58 12.41 4.82
N SER A 681 -6.42 11.39 4.96
CA SER A 681 -7.88 11.55 4.89
C SER A 681 -8.42 12.57 5.91
N PHE A 682 -7.76 12.74 7.05
CA PHE A 682 -8.10 13.75 8.06
C PHE A 682 -7.74 15.18 7.65
N ALA A 683 -6.79 15.38 6.73
CA ALA A 683 -6.42 16.70 6.24
C ALA A 683 -7.54 17.32 5.39
N ALA A 684 -8.15 16.51 4.51
CA ALA A 684 -9.35 16.90 3.78
C ALA A 684 -10.47 17.33 4.75
N GLU A 685 -10.82 16.50 5.74
CA GLU A 685 -11.89 16.86 6.69
C GLU A 685 -11.54 18.12 7.49
N ALA A 686 -10.30 18.26 7.96
CA ALA A 686 -9.83 19.46 8.66
C ALA A 686 -10.01 20.73 7.80
N LEU A 687 -9.62 20.69 6.53
CA LEU A 687 -9.80 21.79 5.60
C LEU A 687 -11.30 22.10 5.39
N GLY A 688 -12.16 21.07 5.30
CA GLY A 688 -13.62 21.23 5.27
C GLY A 688 -14.21 21.89 6.54
N ARG A 689 -13.66 21.61 7.73
CA ARG A 689 -14.03 22.29 8.99
C ARG A 689 -13.64 23.78 8.95
N VAL A 690 -12.45 24.09 8.43
CA VAL A 690 -11.96 25.48 8.27
C VAL A 690 -12.79 26.25 7.23
N VAL A 691 -13.11 25.64 6.09
CA VAL A 691 -14.02 26.23 5.07
C VAL A 691 -15.37 26.58 5.69
N ARG A 692 -16.00 25.65 6.42
CA ARG A 692 -17.31 25.87 7.05
C ARG A 692 -17.28 27.06 8.01
N HIS A 693 -16.24 27.16 8.84
CA HIS A 693 -16.03 28.33 9.71
C HIS A 693 -15.95 29.64 8.93
N TYR A 694 -15.19 29.71 7.82
CA TYR A 694 -15.14 30.94 7.01
C TYR A 694 -16.50 31.31 6.38
N VAL A 695 -17.26 30.33 5.90
CA VAL A 695 -18.64 30.54 5.42
C VAL A 695 -19.55 31.08 6.53
N ASP A 696 -19.45 30.53 7.74
CA ASP A 696 -20.24 30.96 8.90
C ASP A 696 -19.83 32.35 9.45
N THR A 697 -18.58 32.77 9.24
CA THR A 697 -18.10 34.14 9.53
C THR A 697 -18.39 35.15 8.42
N GLU A 698 -19.01 34.72 7.32
CA GLU A 698 -19.29 35.51 6.11
C GLU A 698 -18.05 36.04 5.36
N ASP A 699 -16.86 35.50 5.61
CA ASP A 699 -15.65 35.75 4.80
C ASP A 699 -15.67 34.88 3.54
N PHE A 700 -16.55 35.26 2.61
CA PHE A 700 -16.79 34.53 1.37
C PHE A 700 -15.58 34.48 0.43
N ALA A 701 -14.66 35.45 0.52
CA ALA A 701 -13.44 35.46 -0.28
C ALA A 701 -12.48 34.35 0.17
N GLN A 702 -12.14 34.29 1.46
CA GLN A 702 -11.31 33.22 2.00
C GLN A 702 -11.97 31.85 1.90
N ALA A 703 -13.30 31.78 2.05
CA ALA A 703 -14.03 30.54 1.83
C ALA A 703 -13.92 30.04 0.37
N ALA A 704 -14.02 30.92 -0.63
CA ALA A 704 -13.89 30.56 -2.04
C ALA A 704 -12.48 30.07 -2.40
N ASP A 705 -11.44 30.76 -1.94
CA ASP A 705 -10.03 30.38 -2.15
C ASP A 705 -9.74 28.99 -1.55
N LEU A 706 -10.21 28.74 -0.32
CA LEU A 706 -10.04 27.45 0.35
C LEU A 706 -10.86 26.35 -0.32
N LEU A 707 -12.08 26.65 -0.76
CA LEU A 707 -12.89 25.70 -1.56
C LEU A 707 -12.18 25.30 -2.85
N GLU A 708 -11.50 26.21 -3.54
CA GLU A 708 -10.70 25.84 -4.72
C GLU A 708 -9.56 24.88 -4.35
N SER A 709 -8.82 25.13 -3.25
CA SER A 709 -7.78 24.20 -2.77
C SER A 709 -8.33 22.80 -2.43
N VAL A 710 -9.53 22.69 -1.83
CA VAL A 710 -10.16 21.40 -1.51
C VAL A 710 -10.31 20.51 -2.75
N PHE A 711 -10.72 21.07 -3.90
CA PHE A 711 -10.94 20.28 -5.12
C PHE A 711 -9.67 20.02 -5.92
N ASN A 712 -8.64 20.85 -5.77
CA ASN A 712 -7.34 20.64 -6.41
C ASN A 712 -6.51 19.60 -5.64
N ASP A 713 -6.44 19.73 -4.32
CA ASP A 713 -5.56 18.92 -3.46
C ASP A 713 -6.25 17.61 -3.03
N TYR A 714 -7.58 17.63 -2.80
CA TYR A 714 -8.34 16.46 -2.34
C TYR A 714 -9.49 16.02 -3.28
N PRO A 715 -9.32 15.90 -4.62
CA PRO A 715 -10.44 15.66 -5.54
C PRO A 715 -11.30 14.40 -5.33
N ASP A 716 -11.00 13.50 -4.39
CA ASP A 716 -11.82 12.32 -4.03
C ASP A 716 -12.26 12.25 -2.56
N ALA A 717 -12.18 13.36 -1.81
CA ALA A 717 -12.67 13.39 -0.43
C ALA A 717 -14.20 13.09 -0.32
N ALA A 718 -14.60 12.43 0.77
CA ALA A 718 -15.97 11.92 0.93
C ALA A 718 -17.06 13.00 1.00
N PHE A 719 -16.70 14.22 1.38
CA PHE A 719 -17.60 15.36 1.65
C PHE A 719 -17.60 16.42 0.54
N LEU A 720 -17.03 16.11 -0.64
CA LEU A 720 -16.95 17.07 -1.76
C LEU A 720 -18.32 17.48 -2.31
N ASP A 721 -19.36 16.66 -2.15
CA ASP A 721 -20.73 17.05 -2.49
C ASP A 721 -21.25 18.17 -1.58
N GLU A 722 -20.96 18.12 -0.27
CA GLU A 722 -21.21 19.23 0.66
C GLU A 722 -20.42 20.48 0.24
N MET A 723 -19.14 20.33 -0.13
CA MET A 723 -18.30 21.45 -0.53
C MET A 723 -18.76 22.10 -1.84
N LEU A 724 -19.28 21.33 -2.81
CA LEU A 724 -19.91 21.91 -4.01
C LEU A 724 -21.18 22.71 -3.67
N MET A 725 -21.99 22.27 -2.70
CA MET A 725 -23.13 23.06 -2.20
C MET A 725 -22.68 24.33 -1.49
N LEU A 726 -21.67 24.25 -0.62
CA LEU A 726 -21.11 25.42 0.06
C LEU A 726 -20.54 26.41 -0.97
N TRP A 727 -19.77 25.96 -1.95
CA TRP A 727 -19.22 26.80 -3.02
C TRP A 727 -20.32 27.47 -3.84
N ALA A 728 -21.38 26.75 -4.20
CA ALA A 728 -22.53 27.34 -4.87
C ALA A 728 -23.23 28.42 -4.03
N ASN A 729 -23.38 28.20 -2.71
CA ASN A 729 -23.97 29.18 -1.81
C ASN A 729 -23.06 30.41 -1.63
N VAL A 730 -21.74 30.22 -1.52
CA VAL A 730 -20.71 31.27 -1.42
C VAL A 730 -20.71 32.12 -2.69
N GLY A 731 -20.62 31.50 -3.87
CA GLY A 731 -20.67 32.19 -5.17
C GLY A 731 -21.95 33.00 -5.33
N PHE A 732 -23.11 32.44 -4.97
CA PHE A 732 -24.39 33.17 -4.99
C PHE A 732 -24.39 34.39 -4.05
N ARG A 733 -23.86 34.26 -2.82
CA ARG A 733 -23.74 35.39 -1.87
C ARG A 733 -22.73 36.45 -2.34
N MET A 734 -21.69 36.07 -3.08
CA MET A 734 -20.75 36.99 -3.73
C MET A 734 -21.31 37.64 -5.01
N GLY A 735 -22.49 37.22 -5.49
CA GLY A 735 -23.11 37.69 -6.72
C GLY A 735 -22.64 36.98 -8.01
N ASP A 736 -21.75 36.00 -7.90
CA ASP A 736 -21.33 35.15 -9.02
C ASP A 736 -22.31 33.99 -9.22
N THR A 737 -23.40 34.32 -9.92
CA THR A 737 -24.45 33.35 -10.27
C THR A 737 -24.02 32.32 -11.30
N GLU A 738 -22.96 32.55 -12.07
CA GLU A 738 -22.49 31.60 -13.08
C GLU A 738 -21.62 30.51 -12.45
N THR A 739 -20.68 30.88 -11.56
CA THR A 739 -19.96 29.91 -10.73
C THR A 739 -20.92 29.11 -9.86
N ALA A 740 -21.94 29.75 -9.28
CA ALA A 740 -22.97 29.04 -8.51
C ALA A 740 -23.72 27.99 -9.35
N LYS A 741 -24.15 28.33 -10.58
CA LYS A 741 -24.77 27.35 -11.50
C LYS A 741 -23.81 26.22 -11.86
N ALA A 742 -22.56 26.53 -12.19
CA ALA A 742 -21.55 25.55 -12.61
C ALA A 742 -21.28 24.51 -11.51
N LYS A 743 -21.10 24.94 -10.25
CA LYS A 743 -20.86 24.03 -9.12
C LYS A 743 -22.08 23.18 -8.76
N LEU A 744 -23.31 23.71 -8.90
CA LEU A 744 -24.54 22.91 -8.75
C LEU A 744 -24.71 21.89 -9.88
N GLN A 745 -24.37 22.25 -11.13
CA GLN A 745 -24.36 21.31 -12.25
C GLN A 745 -23.34 20.19 -12.03
N GLN A 746 -22.14 20.55 -11.58
CA GLN A 746 -21.08 19.60 -11.25
C GLN A 746 -21.55 18.61 -10.17
N LEU A 747 -22.20 19.07 -9.09
CA LEU A 747 -22.70 18.19 -8.03
C LEU A 747 -23.69 17.15 -8.58
N VAL A 748 -24.65 17.60 -9.39
CA VAL A 748 -25.67 16.72 -9.97
C VAL A 748 -25.06 15.71 -10.96
N PHE A 749 -23.93 16.02 -11.58
CA PHE A 749 -23.23 15.15 -12.54
C PHE A 749 -22.25 14.20 -11.86
N ASP A 750 -21.37 14.68 -10.98
CA ASP A 750 -20.30 13.89 -10.35
C ASP A 750 -20.83 13.01 -9.20
N TYR A 751 -21.83 13.48 -8.46
CA TYR A 751 -22.35 12.84 -7.24
C TYR A 751 -23.87 12.57 -7.31
N PRO A 752 -24.36 11.81 -8.32
CA PRO A 752 -25.79 11.58 -8.54
C PRO A 752 -26.50 10.80 -7.41
N SER A 753 -25.73 10.18 -6.51
CA SER A 753 -26.21 9.45 -5.33
C SER A 753 -26.36 10.31 -4.08
N SER A 754 -25.85 11.55 -4.07
CA SER A 754 -25.87 12.42 -2.88
C SER A 754 -27.28 12.87 -2.50
N GLY A 755 -27.54 12.96 -1.19
CA GLY A 755 -28.78 13.54 -0.65
C GLY A 755 -28.97 15.02 -1.02
N LEU A 756 -27.89 15.71 -1.39
CA LEU A 756 -27.89 17.13 -1.75
C LEU A 756 -28.39 17.38 -3.19
N VAL A 757 -28.43 16.36 -4.06
CA VAL A 757 -28.84 16.47 -5.48
C VAL A 757 -30.22 17.12 -5.64
N ALA A 758 -31.19 16.76 -4.80
CA ALA A 758 -32.55 17.31 -4.86
C ALA A 758 -32.59 18.80 -4.49
N GLU A 759 -31.77 19.24 -3.53
CA GLU A 759 -31.64 20.66 -3.20
C GLU A 759 -30.87 21.41 -4.29
N ALA A 760 -29.79 20.83 -4.81
CA ALA A 760 -28.99 21.39 -5.89
C ALA A 760 -29.83 21.65 -7.14
N GLN A 761 -30.62 20.68 -7.58
CA GLN A 761 -31.56 20.82 -8.69
C GLN A 761 -32.59 21.94 -8.46
N LYS A 762 -33.12 22.05 -7.22
CA LYS A 762 -34.07 23.11 -6.85
C LYS A 762 -33.42 24.50 -6.89
N LYS A 763 -32.22 24.67 -6.35
CA LYS A 763 -31.45 25.93 -6.42
C LYS A 763 -31.12 26.31 -7.86
N LEU A 764 -30.62 25.35 -8.63
CA LEU A 764 -30.26 25.51 -10.04
C LEU A 764 -31.48 25.95 -10.89
N ALA A 765 -32.65 25.34 -10.68
CA ALA A 765 -33.89 25.76 -11.33
C ALA A 765 -34.31 27.20 -10.94
N GLY A 766 -34.10 27.61 -9.69
CA GLY A 766 -34.31 29.00 -9.24
C GLY A 766 -33.40 29.99 -9.96
N LEU A 767 -32.08 29.71 -9.98
CA LEU A 767 -31.08 30.55 -10.66
C LEU A 767 -31.29 30.64 -12.18
N GLN A 768 -31.87 29.59 -12.79
CA GLN A 768 -32.28 29.61 -14.20
C GLN A 768 -33.55 30.42 -14.44
N ALA A 769 -34.52 30.38 -13.51
CA ALA A 769 -35.75 31.18 -13.61
C ALA A 769 -35.47 32.68 -13.46
N GLU A 770 -34.61 33.08 -12.52
CA GLU A 770 -34.19 34.47 -12.35
C GLU A 770 -33.47 35.01 -13.60
N ALA A 771 -32.55 34.23 -14.18
CA ALA A 771 -31.90 34.57 -15.46
C ALA A 771 -32.87 34.61 -16.66
N GLY A 772 -34.01 33.89 -16.57
CA GLY A 772 -35.06 33.86 -17.59
C GLY A 772 -36.08 34.99 -17.52
N THR A 773 -36.00 35.88 -16.53
CA THR A 773 -36.91 37.03 -16.41
C THR A 773 -36.23 38.28 -16.95
N PRO A 774 -36.53 38.75 -18.19
CA PRO A 774 -35.96 39.99 -18.68
C PRO A 774 -36.42 41.16 -17.82
N ALA A 775 -35.48 42.01 -17.41
CA ALA A 775 -35.75 43.21 -16.63
C ALA A 775 -36.83 44.05 -17.33
N ASN A 776 -38.03 44.05 -16.78
CA ASN A 776 -39.18 44.66 -17.41
C ASN A 776 -39.02 46.19 -17.32
N THR A 777 -39.04 46.86 -18.46
CA THR A 777 -38.75 48.29 -18.58
C THR A 777 -39.73 49.14 -17.78
N GLU A 778 -39.28 49.72 -16.66
CA GLU A 778 -40.07 50.72 -15.93
C GLU A 778 -40.17 52.03 -16.73
N GLY A 779 -41.35 52.21 -17.33
CA GLY A 779 -42.10 53.47 -17.33
C GLY A 779 -41.37 54.79 -17.63
N THR A 780 -41.44 55.21 -18.89
CA THR A 780 -41.67 56.63 -19.22
C THR A 780 -42.90 56.73 -20.12
N GLY A 781 -44.06 57.01 -19.51
CA GLY A 781 -45.31 57.30 -20.21
C GLY A 781 -45.85 58.65 -19.75
N GLU A 782 -45.99 59.56 -20.73
CA GLU A 782 -46.52 60.95 -20.66
C GLU A 782 -45.71 62.00 -19.88
#